data_AF-A1TFZ6-F1
#
_entry.id   AF-A1TFZ6-F1
#
_cell.length_a   1.000
_cell.length_b   1.000
_cell.length_c   1.000
_cell.angle_alpha   90.00
_cell.angle_beta   90.00
_cell.angle_gamma   90.00
#
_symmetry.space_group_name_H-M   'P 1'
#
loop_
_entity.id
_entity.type
_entity.pdbx_description
1 polymer ?
#
loop_
_entity_poly.entity_id
_entity_poly.type
_entity_poly.pdbx_seq_one_letter_code
_entity_poly.pdbx_strand_id
1 'polypeptide(L)'
;MMHALVDPFQADMVLRALVAGVIAACLCSLVGCWVLLRGNVFLGEAMTHGMLPGVALAALLGISLLIGGLVAALVMAVGVAALGRSSRLSSDTSVGLLLVGMLALGVIVVSRSQSFAVDLTGFLFGDVFAVRTADLVVLATALVLTLGAVIIGHRAFVAVTFDPRKAATLGLRPQLAIPVLTMLMAVAMVASFHVVGTLLVLGLLVAPPAAALAWSRSIPRVMLLSALIGSAAVYLGLLISWYAGTAGGATIAGVAVLIFFASTLLSFGRGNWKRMSVVAASACVVAGCGTGGESPAPAEHPTSAGEDEVVVEGARELDGALTRLVLVDPATGATSVYDAVDEVETSIGSYGPVDGISGDGRFAYLRTGGRTTVVDAGAWTFGHGDHDHYFATEPAEVATLDVPAASVSAVNSIVAVRTPTNATALFDREKLADNVVEAPAGLALSPDVAAVAPYGSRLVTVTAAGRMQVTGDTGTTDLVGECPNPSWASPTRRAVVFGCDTGAVRVTGGDGDLAVTPAPFPADAPAERPRQMEHRDRADVFAGVSAGTVWVLDSRQRSWTLIPVADAVATNTAGDGTVLVLRRDGTLSAYEVNARAETARIPLFPEGIPADGAQPVVDLDSDRAYVNNAATREVYEIDYADGLRIARTLRTEVAPGLMVEAGR
;
A
#
# COMPACT_ATOMS: atom_id res chain seq x y z
N MET A 1 4.40 33.38 6.84
CA MET A 1 4.52 33.19 5.38
C MET A 1 5.83 32.52 4.98
N MET A 2 7.01 32.96 5.46
CA MET A 2 8.27 32.22 5.22
C MET A 2 8.33 30.85 5.92
N HIS A 3 7.71 30.70 7.10
CA HIS A 3 7.58 29.40 7.79
C HIS A 3 6.85 28.37 6.90
N ALA A 4 5.65 28.69 6.41
CA ALA A 4 4.88 27.79 5.53
C ALA A 4 5.58 27.32 4.24
N LEU A 5 6.62 28.01 3.75
CA LEU A 5 7.37 27.60 2.55
C LEU A 5 8.51 26.60 2.87
N VAL A 6 8.90 26.49 4.13
CA VAL A 6 10.06 25.71 4.59
C VAL A 6 9.65 24.62 5.59
N ASP A 7 8.54 24.80 6.31
CA ASP A 7 8.03 23.86 7.32
C ASP A 7 7.94 22.41 6.81
N PRO A 8 7.40 22.12 5.60
CA PRO A 8 7.34 20.74 5.10
C PRO A 8 8.72 20.09 4.96
N PHE A 9 9.75 20.87 4.63
CA PHE A 9 11.10 20.37 4.35
C PHE A 9 11.96 20.20 5.61
N GLN A 10 11.40 20.47 6.79
CA GLN A 10 12.04 20.09 8.06
C GLN A 10 11.86 18.60 8.38
N ALA A 11 10.85 17.96 7.80
CA ALA A 11 10.69 16.52 7.88
C ALA A 11 11.70 15.83 6.94
N ASP A 12 12.53 14.95 7.47
CA ASP A 12 13.56 14.22 6.71
C ASP A 12 12.97 13.44 5.52
N MET A 13 11.75 12.93 5.66
CA MET A 13 10.98 12.26 4.61
C MET A 13 10.76 13.17 3.39
N VAL A 14 10.26 14.38 3.62
CA VAL A 14 9.96 15.36 2.56
C VAL A 14 11.26 15.93 1.98
N LEU A 15 12.30 16.08 2.79
CA LEU A 15 13.61 16.48 2.31
C LEU A 15 14.22 15.41 1.38
N ARG A 16 14.12 14.13 1.74
CA ARG A 16 14.55 13.01 0.87
C ARG A 16 13.73 12.95 -0.40
N ALA A 17 12.41 13.13 -0.31
CA ALA A 17 11.51 13.25 -1.45
C ALA A 17 11.95 14.37 -2.40
N LEU A 18 12.28 15.55 -1.85
CA LEU A 18 12.78 16.69 -2.62
C LEU A 18 14.11 16.38 -3.32
N VAL A 19 15.08 15.82 -2.59
CA VAL A 19 16.39 15.47 -3.16
C VAL A 19 16.23 14.42 -4.26
N ALA A 20 15.44 13.37 -4.03
CA ALA A 20 15.17 12.33 -5.01
C ALA A 20 14.47 12.88 -6.25
N GLY A 21 13.42 13.68 -6.07
CA GLY A 21 12.69 14.32 -7.15
C GLY A 21 13.56 15.28 -7.95
N VAL A 22 14.45 16.04 -7.31
CA VAL A 22 15.41 16.93 -8.00
C VAL A 22 16.42 16.14 -8.82
N ILE A 23 16.96 15.03 -8.30
CA ILE A 23 17.87 14.16 -9.05
C ILE A 23 17.14 13.54 -10.25
N ALA A 24 15.92 13.03 -10.04
CA ALA A 24 15.08 12.48 -11.10
C ALA A 24 14.75 13.55 -12.16
N ALA A 25 14.38 14.77 -11.76
CA ALA A 25 14.12 15.88 -12.68
C ALA A 25 15.36 16.24 -13.51
N CYS A 26 16.56 16.23 -12.92
CA CYS A 26 17.82 16.43 -13.65
C CYS A 26 18.06 15.30 -14.66
N LEU A 27 17.92 14.04 -14.23
CA LEU A 27 18.12 12.86 -15.05
C LEU A 27 17.15 12.83 -16.25
N CYS A 28 15.85 13.00 -15.97
CA CYS A 28 14.79 13.11 -16.97
C CYS A 28 15.00 14.31 -17.90
N SER A 29 15.49 15.45 -17.42
CA SER A 29 15.76 16.62 -18.28
C SER A 29 16.89 16.37 -19.28
N LEU A 30 17.96 15.68 -18.87
CA LEU A 30 19.08 15.36 -19.76
C LEU A 30 18.64 14.46 -20.92
N VAL A 31 17.85 13.43 -20.62
CA VAL A 31 17.40 12.46 -21.62
C VAL A 31 16.21 13.00 -22.42
N GLY A 32 15.24 13.57 -21.73
CA GLY A 32 14.00 14.13 -22.28
C GLY A 32 14.23 15.20 -23.35
N CYS A 33 15.28 16.02 -23.22
CA CYS A 33 15.70 16.96 -24.27
C CYS A 33 16.00 16.24 -25.59
N TRP A 34 16.72 15.12 -25.58
CA TRP A 34 17.03 14.36 -26.78
C TRP A 34 15.80 13.64 -27.33
N VAL A 35 14.93 13.15 -26.44
CA VAL A 35 13.68 12.48 -26.80
C VAL A 35 12.77 13.42 -27.57
N LEU A 36 12.55 14.64 -27.05
CA LEU A 36 11.75 15.67 -27.71
C LEU A 36 12.34 16.11 -29.04
N LEU A 37 13.63 16.44 -29.07
CA LEU A 37 14.29 16.93 -30.29
C LEU A 37 14.27 15.90 -31.43
N ARG A 38 14.15 14.61 -31.09
CA ARG A 38 14.06 13.50 -32.06
C ARG A 38 12.63 13.07 -32.36
N GLY A 39 11.63 13.60 -31.66
CA GLY A 39 10.23 13.17 -31.81
C GLY A 39 9.95 11.78 -31.22
N ASN A 40 10.81 11.26 -30.34
CA ASN A 40 10.72 9.90 -29.80
C ASN A 40 9.85 9.82 -28.52
N VAL A 41 8.88 10.72 -28.34
CA VAL A 41 8.07 10.76 -27.10
C VAL A 41 7.27 9.46 -26.91
N PHE A 42 6.75 8.90 -28.00
CA PHE A 42 6.03 7.62 -27.99
C PHE A 42 6.87 6.46 -27.45
N LEU A 43 8.20 6.50 -27.62
CA LEU A 43 9.11 5.51 -27.04
C LEU A 43 9.12 5.57 -25.50
N GLY A 44 8.92 6.75 -24.91
CA GLY A 44 8.80 6.88 -23.46
C GLY A 44 7.56 6.18 -22.92
N GLU A 45 6.39 6.47 -23.51
CA GLU A 45 5.15 5.78 -23.16
C GLU A 45 5.25 4.26 -23.37
N ALA A 46 5.87 3.84 -24.48
CA ALA A 46 6.12 2.43 -24.76
C ALA A 46 7.01 1.75 -23.72
N MET A 47 8.00 2.46 -23.16
CA MET A 47 8.87 1.93 -22.10
C MET A 47 8.14 1.78 -20.78
N THR A 48 7.27 2.73 -20.41
CA THR A 48 6.45 2.66 -19.19
C THR A 48 5.67 1.34 -19.11
N HIS A 49 4.95 1.00 -20.17
CA HIS A 49 4.19 -0.25 -20.24
C HIS A 49 5.07 -1.45 -20.63
N GLY A 50 6.14 -1.21 -21.39
CA GLY A 50 7.10 -2.24 -21.80
C GLY A 50 7.89 -2.82 -20.62
N MET A 51 8.01 -2.11 -19.49
CA MET A 51 8.62 -2.63 -18.26
C MET A 51 7.72 -3.64 -17.53
N LEU A 52 6.40 -3.58 -17.74
CA LEU A 52 5.40 -4.38 -17.02
C LEU A 52 5.71 -5.89 -17.00
N PRO A 53 6.02 -6.59 -18.11
CA PRO A 53 6.36 -8.02 -18.04
C PRO A 53 7.59 -8.33 -17.19
N GLY A 54 8.62 -7.48 -17.20
CA GLY A 54 9.82 -7.69 -16.40
C GLY A 54 9.57 -7.46 -14.93
N VAL A 55 8.84 -6.40 -14.60
CA VAL A 55 8.40 -6.10 -13.23
C VAL A 55 7.50 -7.23 -12.72
N ALA A 56 6.58 -7.71 -13.55
CA ALA A 56 5.69 -8.80 -13.18
C ALA A 56 6.44 -10.11 -12.93
N LEU A 57 7.39 -10.47 -13.80
CA LEU A 57 8.23 -11.65 -13.61
C LEU A 57 9.12 -11.53 -12.36
N ALA A 58 9.71 -10.36 -12.11
CA ALA A 58 10.52 -10.14 -10.91
C ALA A 58 9.69 -10.28 -9.64
N ALA A 59 8.47 -9.74 -9.63
CA ALA A 59 7.54 -9.88 -8.52
C ALA A 59 7.20 -11.36 -8.24
N LEU A 60 6.93 -12.15 -9.28
CA LEU A 60 6.61 -13.58 -9.13
C LEU A 60 7.80 -14.42 -8.67
N LEU A 61 9.03 -14.02 -9.02
CA LEU A 61 10.26 -14.72 -8.65
C LEU A 61 10.83 -14.25 -7.30
N GLY A 62 10.23 -13.24 -6.65
CA GLY A 62 10.77 -12.62 -5.44
C GLY A 62 12.10 -11.88 -5.67
N ILE A 63 12.36 -11.42 -6.90
CA ILE A 63 13.56 -10.66 -7.26
C ILE A 63 13.23 -9.16 -7.22
N SER A 64 14.24 -8.30 -7.05
CA SER A 64 14.08 -6.85 -7.13
C SER A 64 13.33 -6.40 -8.39
N LEU A 65 12.24 -5.65 -8.20
CA LEU A 65 11.42 -5.06 -9.26
C LEU A 65 12.24 -4.17 -10.20
N LEU A 66 13.28 -3.51 -9.67
CA LEU A 66 14.20 -2.68 -10.46
C LEU A 66 14.99 -3.52 -11.47
N ILE A 67 15.45 -4.71 -11.08
CA ILE A 67 16.15 -5.63 -11.98
C ILE A 67 15.19 -6.14 -13.06
N GLY A 68 13.98 -6.53 -12.68
CA GLY A 68 12.94 -6.93 -13.64
C GLY A 68 12.62 -5.86 -14.66
N GLY A 69 12.36 -4.64 -14.19
CA GLY A 69 12.12 -3.46 -15.02
C GLY A 69 13.31 -3.14 -15.93
N LEU A 70 14.54 -3.20 -15.40
CA LEU A 70 15.76 -2.97 -16.18
C LEU A 70 15.90 -3.97 -17.34
N VAL A 71 15.69 -5.25 -17.07
CA VAL A 71 15.79 -6.31 -18.07
C VAL A 71 14.72 -6.12 -19.14
N ALA A 72 13.47 -5.82 -18.76
CA ALA A 72 12.42 -5.56 -19.74
C ALA A 72 12.67 -4.29 -20.57
N ALA A 73 13.10 -3.20 -19.95
CA ALA A 73 13.45 -1.96 -20.66
C ALA A 73 14.64 -2.18 -21.63
N LEU A 74 15.62 -2.99 -21.25
CA LEU A 74 16.73 -3.40 -22.12
C LEU A 74 16.25 -4.23 -23.30
N VAL A 75 15.37 -5.21 -23.07
CA VAL A 75 14.76 -6.03 -24.14
C VAL A 75 13.99 -5.14 -25.11
N MET A 76 13.19 -4.20 -24.60
CA MET A 76 12.48 -3.20 -25.40
C MET A 76 13.46 -2.34 -26.21
N ALA A 77 14.52 -1.80 -25.59
CA ALA A 77 15.53 -0.98 -26.24
C ALA A 77 16.25 -1.72 -27.39
N VAL A 78 16.65 -2.97 -27.14
CA VAL A 78 17.28 -3.85 -28.14
C VAL A 78 16.28 -4.21 -29.24
N GLY A 79 15.02 -4.51 -28.88
CA GLY A 79 13.95 -4.78 -29.82
C GLY A 79 13.71 -3.61 -30.78
N VAL A 80 13.59 -2.39 -30.25
CA VAL A 80 13.42 -1.17 -31.07
C VAL A 80 14.62 -0.96 -31.99
N ALA A 81 15.84 -1.16 -31.47
CA ALA A 81 17.05 -1.06 -32.28
C ALA A 81 17.14 -2.14 -33.37
N ALA A 82 16.66 -3.35 -33.12
CA ALA A 82 16.67 -4.45 -34.07
C ALA A 82 15.61 -4.26 -35.17
N LEU A 83 14.35 -4.00 -34.79
CA LEU A 83 13.26 -3.79 -35.75
C LEU A 83 13.43 -2.48 -36.54
N GLY A 84 13.98 -1.44 -35.93
CA GLY A 84 14.25 -0.15 -36.58
C GLY A 84 15.32 -0.20 -37.69
N ARG A 85 16.02 -1.33 -37.87
CA ARG A 85 16.93 -1.55 -39.02
C ARG A 85 16.19 -2.00 -40.28
N SER A 86 14.93 -2.42 -40.15
CA SER A 86 14.11 -2.82 -41.30
C SER A 86 13.67 -1.57 -42.08
N SER A 87 13.89 -1.57 -43.40
CA SER A 87 13.42 -0.49 -44.27
C SER A 87 11.90 -0.52 -44.52
N ARG A 88 11.20 -1.55 -44.02
CA ARG A 88 9.78 -1.79 -44.29
C ARG A 88 8.84 -1.28 -43.18
N LEU A 89 9.36 -1.07 -41.98
CA LEU A 89 8.57 -0.64 -40.82
C LEU A 89 8.97 0.78 -40.43
N SER A 90 7.98 1.60 -40.07
CA SER A 90 8.28 2.89 -39.45
C SER A 90 8.82 2.68 -38.03
N SER A 91 9.60 3.65 -37.53
CA SER A 91 10.09 3.62 -36.15
C SER A 91 8.93 3.50 -35.16
N ASP A 92 7.87 4.29 -35.37
CA ASP A 92 6.70 4.32 -34.50
C ASP A 92 5.90 3.01 -34.56
N THR A 93 5.79 2.39 -35.74
CA THR A 93 5.16 1.07 -35.90
C THR A 93 5.95 0.00 -35.14
N SER A 94 7.28 0.06 -35.17
CA SER A 94 8.14 -0.90 -34.47
C SER A 94 8.00 -0.77 -32.95
N VAL A 95 7.99 0.47 -32.45
CA VAL A 95 7.77 0.79 -31.04
C VAL A 95 6.37 0.34 -30.59
N GLY A 96 5.34 0.63 -31.39
CA GLY A 96 3.96 0.26 -31.07
C GLY A 96 3.74 -1.26 -31.03
N LEU A 97 4.34 -2.01 -31.95
CA LEU A 97 4.24 -3.47 -31.95
C LEU A 97 4.93 -4.11 -30.74
N LEU A 98 6.09 -3.57 -30.35
CA LEU A 98 6.81 -4.02 -29.14
C LEU A 98 6.06 -3.66 -27.87
N LEU A 99 5.49 -2.45 -27.79
CA LEU A 99 4.61 -2.02 -26.71
C LEU A 99 3.46 -3.01 -26.51
N VAL A 100 2.66 -3.26 -27.57
CA VAL A 100 1.52 -4.18 -27.49
C VAL A 100 1.98 -5.59 -27.14
N GLY A 101 3.07 -6.08 -27.74
CA GLY A 101 3.59 -7.42 -27.48
C GLY A 101 4.08 -7.61 -26.03
N MET A 102 4.84 -6.64 -25.50
CA MET A 102 5.35 -6.70 -24.13
C MET A 102 4.26 -6.47 -23.10
N LEU A 103 3.31 -5.56 -23.37
CA LEU A 103 2.15 -5.37 -22.52
C LEU A 103 1.28 -6.64 -22.47
N ALA A 104 0.99 -7.24 -23.62
CA ALA A 104 0.26 -8.52 -23.68
C ALA A 104 0.99 -9.63 -22.93
N LEU A 105 2.31 -9.74 -23.08
CA LEU A 105 3.14 -10.69 -22.32
C LEU A 105 3.02 -10.44 -20.82
N GLY A 106 3.10 -9.19 -20.38
CA GLY A 106 2.98 -8.82 -18.98
C GLY A 106 1.61 -9.16 -18.41
N VAL A 107 0.53 -8.82 -19.13
CA VAL A 107 -0.83 -9.18 -18.76
C VAL A 107 -1.02 -10.70 -18.68
N ILE A 108 -0.48 -11.47 -19.63
CA ILE A 108 -0.53 -12.95 -19.59
C ILE A 108 0.19 -13.52 -18.36
N VAL A 109 1.34 -12.96 -17.99
CA VAL A 109 2.09 -13.36 -16.80
C VAL A 109 1.28 -13.06 -15.53
N VAL A 110 0.73 -11.85 -15.44
CA VAL A 110 -0.11 -11.42 -14.31
C VAL A 110 -1.37 -12.28 -14.21
N SER A 111 -2.11 -12.48 -15.31
CA SER A 111 -3.39 -13.19 -15.33
C SER A 111 -3.27 -14.66 -14.95
N ARG A 112 -2.09 -15.27 -15.14
CA ARG A 112 -1.84 -16.66 -14.76
C ARG A 112 -1.36 -16.81 -13.32
N SER A 113 -1.02 -15.70 -12.67
CA SER A 113 -0.52 -15.71 -11.30
C SER A 113 -1.67 -15.58 -10.31
N GLN A 114 -1.76 -16.53 -9.38
CA GLN A 114 -2.77 -16.56 -8.32
C GLN A 114 -2.45 -15.59 -7.17
N SER A 115 -1.31 -14.89 -7.24
CA SER A 115 -0.75 -14.06 -6.17
C SER A 115 0.08 -12.90 -6.72
N PHE A 116 -0.50 -12.09 -7.62
CA PHE A 116 0.11 -10.83 -8.03
C PHE A 116 -0.15 -9.76 -6.96
N ALA A 117 0.81 -9.56 -6.05
CA ALA A 117 0.74 -8.55 -4.99
C ALA A 117 1.72 -7.40 -5.26
N VAL A 118 1.74 -6.88 -6.49
CA VAL A 118 2.44 -5.64 -6.78
C VAL A 118 1.46 -4.51 -6.56
N ASP A 119 1.83 -3.56 -5.70
CA ASP A 119 1.10 -2.31 -5.53
C ASP A 119 1.09 -1.54 -6.87
N LEU A 120 -0.02 -1.68 -7.61
CA LEU A 120 -0.24 -1.00 -8.89
C LEU A 120 -0.25 0.51 -8.71
N THR A 121 -0.77 0.98 -7.58
CA THR A 121 -0.81 2.40 -7.21
C THR A 121 0.60 2.92 -6.99
N GLY A 122 1.42 2.23 -6.19
CA GLY A 122 2.84 2.52 -6.03
C GLY A 122 3.66 2.42 -7.33
N PHE A 123 3.30 1.53 -8.25
CA PHE A 123 3.95 1.45 -9.56
C PHE A 123 3.58 2.61 -10.50
N LEU A 124 2.31 3.02 -10.52
CA LEU A 124 1.79 4.09 -11.38
C LEU A 124 2.18 5.47 -10.87
N PHE A 125 1.97 5.72 -9.57
CA PHE A 125 2.11 7.03 -8.94
C PHE A 125 3.41 7.19 -8.14
N GLY A 126 4.07 6.08 -7.79
CA GLY A 126 5.23 6.11 -6.90
C GLY A 126 4.83 6.43 -5.47
N ASP A 127 5.70 6.08 -4.53
CA ASP A 127 5.66 6.66 -3.19
C ASP A 127 6.90 7.55 -3.00
N VAL A 128 6.73 8.83 -3.33
CA VAL A 128 7.80 9.84 -3.26
C VAL A 128 8.21 10.10 -1.81
N PHE A 129 7.37 9.74 -0.83
CA PHE A 129 7.66 9.93 0.59
C PHE A 129 8.43 8.72 1.17
N ALA A 130 8.22 7.51 0.67
CA ALA A 130 8.94 6.30 1.11
C ALA A 130 10.39 6.13 0.60
N VAL A 131 10.99 7.17 0.01
CA VAL A 131 12.30 7.07 -0.66
C VAL A 131 13.44 6.73 0.30
N ARG A 132 14.17 5.65 0.03
CA ARG A 132 15.32 5.17 0.81
C ARG A 132 16.64 5.86 0.42
N THR A 133 17.61 5.88 1.33
CA THR A 133 18.97 6.39 1.01
C THR A 133 19.65 5.57 -0.09
N ALA A 134 19.38 4.26 -0.17
CA ALA A 134 19.83 3.42 -1.26
C ALA A 134 19.31 3.89 -2.63
N ASP A 135 18.05 4.35 -2.69
CA ASP A 135 17.44 4.84 -3.93
C ASP A 135 18.09 6.13 -4.41
N LEU A 136 18.47 7.02 -3.48
CA LEU A 136 19.23 8.23 -3.80
C LEU A 136 20.58 7.90 -4.44
N VAL A 137 21.27 6.86 -3.95
CA VAL A 137 22.55 6.42 -4.52
C VAL A 137 22.36 5.86 -5.93
N VAL A 138 21.30 5.07 -6.16
CA VAL A 138 20.97 4.54 -7.49
C VAL A 138 20.66 5.68 -8.46
N LEU A 139 19.81 6.63 -8.07
CA LEU A 139 19.45 7.80 -8.86
C LEU A 139 20.66 8.70 -9.15
N ALA A 140 21.48 8.98 -8.15
CA ALA A 140 22.69 9.79 -8.30
C ALA A 140 23.69 9.12 -9.24
N THR A 141 23.87 7.80 -9.12
CA THR A 141 24.75 7.01 -10.01
C THR A 141 24.23 7.06 -11.45
N ALA A 142 22.93 6.84 -11.65
CA ALA A 142 22.30 6.93 -12.96
C ALA A 142 22.43 8.34 -13.59
N LEU A 143 22.27 9.39 -12.78
CA LEU A 143 22.48 10.78 -13.21
C LEU A 143 23.92 11.03 -13.65
N VAL A 144 24.92 10.63 -12.86
CA VAL A 144 26.34 10.82 -13.18
C VAL A 144 26.72 10.05 -14.46
N LEU A 145 26.28 8.80 -14.58
CA LEU A 145 26.53 7.98 -15.77
C LEU A 145 25.89 8.59 -17.02
N THR A 146 24.64 9.04 -16.90
CA THR A 146 23.91 9.66 -18.01
C THR A 146 24.54 10.99 -18.42
N LEU A 147 24.90 11.83 -17.45
CA LEU A 147 25.58 13.10 -17.71
C LEU A 147 26.94 12.88 -18.39
N GLY A 148 27.73 11.91 -17.92
CA GLY A 148 28.99 11.53 -18.55
C GLY A 148 28.81 11.09 -19.99
N ALA A 149 27.82 10.23 -20.26
CA ALA A 149 27.48 9.79 -21.61
C ALA A 149 27.00 10.94 -22.51
N VAL A 150 26.20 11.86 -21.99
CA VAL A 150 25.73 13.06 -22.70
C VAL A 150 26.90 13.99 -23.04
N ILE A 151 27.84 14.22 -22.12
CA ILE A 151 29.01 15.09 -22.36
C ILE A 151 29.93 14.47 -23.42
N ILE A 152 30.29 13.20 -23.26
CA ILE A 152 31.19 12.49 -24.19
C ILE A 152 30.53 12.34 -25.58
N GLY A 153 29.24 11.98 -25.59
CA GLY A 153 28.47 11.72 -26.79
C GLY A 153 27.86 12.96 -27.45
N HIS A 154 27.98 14.14 -26.85
CA HIS A 154 27.24 15.35 -27.25
C HIS A 154 27.30 15.61 -28.76
N ARG A 155 28.50 15.63 -29.35
CA ARG A 155 28.68 15.90 -30.80
C ARG A 155 27.96 14.86 -31.67
N ALA A 156 28.00 13.59 -31.28
CA ALA A 156 27.33 12.50 -31.98
C ALA A 156 25.80 12.59 -31.84
N PHE A 157 25.30 12.88 -30.64
CA PHE A 157 23.87 13.04 -30.36
C PHE A 157 23.27 14.22 -31.14
N VAL A 158 23.96 15.37 -31.14
CA VAL A 158 23.55 16.52 -31.95
C VAL A 158 23.49 16.15 -33.42
N ALA A 159 24.57 15.61 -33.99
CA ALA A 159 24.64 15.31 -35.41
C ALA A 159 23.55 14.32 -35.85
N VAL A 160 23.32 13.26 -35.06
CA VAL A 160 22.33 12.24 -35.39
C VAL A 160 20.89 12.75 -35.22
N THR A 161 20.65 13.76 -34.38
CA THR A 161 19.33 14.36 -34.16
C THR A 161 18.87 15.20 -35.35
N PHE A 162 19.80 15.86 -36.05
CA PHE A 162 19.48 16.62 -37.26
C PHE A 162 19.40 15.74 -38.51
N ASP A 163 20.44 14.93 -38.77
CA ASP A 163 20.47 14.03 -39.92
C ASP A 163 21.48 12.87 -39.69
N PRO A 164 21.01 11.62 -39.56
CA PRO A 164 21.88 10.46 -39.41
C PRO A 164 22.87 10.26 -40.57
N ARG A 165 22.53 10.65 -41.80
CA ARG A 165 23.42 10.56 -42.97
C ARG A 165 24.54 11.59 -42.88
N LYS A 166 24.22 12.81 -42.46
CA LYS A 166 25.20 13.87 -42.20
C LYS A 166 26.13 13.53 -41.03
N ALA A 167 25.62 12.86 -40.00
CA ALA A 167 26.46 12.34 -38.92
C ALA A 167 27.49 11.32 -39.43
N ALA A 168 27.09 10.42 -40.33
CA ALA A 168 27.99 9.43 -40.93
C ALA A 168 29.09 10.09 -41.79
N THR A 169 28.77 11.13 -42.57
CA THR A 169 29.77 11.83 -43.39
C THR A 169 30.76 12.66 -42.57
N LEU A 170 30.37 13.08 -41.36
CA LEU A 170 31.25 13.75 -40.39
C LEU A 170 32.17 12.76 -39.62
N GLY A 171 32.18 11.48 -39.99
CA GLY A 171 32.99 10.44 -39.33
C GLY A 171 32.43 9.98 -37.99
N LEU A 172 31.22 10.40 -37.63
CA LEU A 172 30.54 9.96 -36.40
C LEU A 172 29.83 8.64 -36.66
N ARG A 173 29.56 7.88 -35.60
CA ARG A 173 28.93 6.55 -35.67
C ARG A 173 27.45 6.62 -35.29
N PRO A 174 26.52 7.00 -36.19
CA PRO A 174 25.10 7.10 -35.88
C PRO A 174 24.50 5.76 -35.43
N GLN A 175 25.06 4.65 -35.91
CA GLN A 175 24.68 3.29 -35.53
C GLN A 175 24.93 2.97 -34.05
N LEU A 176 25.81 3.73 -33.37
CA LEU A 176 26.03 3.62 -31.93
C LEU A 176 25.27 4.72 -31.18
N ALA A 177 25.20 5.93 -31.73
CA ALA A 177 24.58 7.07 -31.05
C ALA A 177 23.07 6.86 -30.79
N ILE A 178 22.34 6.29 -31.74
CA ILE A 178 20.89 6.02 -31.60
C ILE A 178 20.61 5.01 -30.48
N PRO A 179 21.18 3.78 -30.49
CA PRO A 179 20.91 2.83 -29.42
C PRO A 179 21.43 3.29 -28.06
N VAL A 180 22.51 4.10 -28.01
CA VAL A 180 22.96 4.71 -26.75
C VAL A 180 21.92 5.68 -26.20
N LEU A 181 21.32 6.55 -27.03
CA LEU A 181 20.23 7.44 -26.58
C LEU A 181 19.02 6.64 -26.08
N THR A 182 18.64 5.57 -26.78
CA THR A 182 17.58 4.65 -26.35
C THR A 182 17.93 3.96 -25.02
N MET A 183 19.19 3.60 -24.81
CA MET A 183 19.64 2.99 -23.55
C MET A 183 19.65 3.99 -22.40
N LEU A 184 20.09 5.24 -22.64
CA LEU A 184 20.02 6.30 -21.63
C LEU A 184 18.56 6.59 -21.23
N MET A 185 17.62 6.49 -22.17
CA MET A 185 16.18 6.52 -21.88
C MET A 185 15.74 5.38 -20.97
N ALA A 186 16.07 4.14 -21.32
CA ALA A 186 15.75 2.99 -20.48
C ALA A 186 16.34 3.14 -19.07
N VAL A 187 17.60 3.56 -18.93
CA VAL A 187 18.24 3.81 -17.64
C VAL A 187 17.53 4.91 -16.86
N ALA A 188 17.20 6.04 -17.49
CA ALA A 188 16.51 7.13 -16.82
C ALA A 188 15.11 6.71 -16.32
N MET A 189 14.37 5.95 -17.13
CA MET A 189 13.04 5.46 -16.75
C MET A 189 13.12 4.43 -15.63
N VAL A 190 14.02 3.45 -15.74
CA VAL A 190 14.20 2.38 -14.75
C VAL A 190 14.75 2.90 -13.41
N ALA A 191 15.71 3.81 -13.44
CA ALA A 191 16.27 4.37 -12.21
C ALA A 191 15.26 5.26 -11.46
N SER A 192 14.31 5.87 -12.18
CA SER A 192 13.37 6.83 -11.60
C SER A 192 12.01 6.24 -11.25
N PHE A 193 11.52 5.20 -11.96
CA PHE A 193 10.14 4.72 -11.76
C PHE A 193 9.90 4.13 -10.36
N HIS A 194 10.89 3.44 -9.77
CA HIS A 194 10.73 2.81 -8.47
C HIS A 194 10.56 3.83 -7.34
N VAL A 195 11.12 5.04 -7.52
CA VAL A 195 11.14 6.12 -6.53
C VAL A 195 9.97 7.07 -6.73
N VAL A 196 9.69 7.38 -7.99
CA VAL A 196 8.87 8.54 -8.36
C VAL A 196 7.57 8.11 -9.08
N GLY A 197 7.46 6.85 -9.51
CA GLY A 197 6.33 6.34 -10.28
C GLY A 197 6.45 6.57 -11.77
N THR A 198 5.84 5.69 -12.56
CA THR A 198 5.93 5.76 -14.03
C THR A 198 5.28 7.00 -14.63
N LEU A 199 4.17 7.47 -14.05
CA LEU A 199 3.46 8.68 -14.49
C LEU A 199 4.33 9.92 -14.36
N LEU A 200 4.90 10.14 -13.17
CA LEU A 200 5.71 11.33 -12.92
C LEU A 200 7.03 11.29 -13.68
N VAL A 201 7.64 10.12 -13.85
CA VAL A 201 8.82 9.98 -14.73
C VAL A 201 8.51 10.46 -16.15
N LEU A 202 7.39 10.05 -16.74
CA LEU A 202 6.98 10.51 -18.07
C LEU A 202 6.71 12.02 -18.07
N GLY A 203 6.05 12.55 -17.04
CA GLY A 203 5.80 13.97 -16.85
C GLY A 203 7.09 14.81 -16.85
N LEU A 204 8.07 14.42 -16.03
CA LEU A 204 9.37 15.12 -15.92
C LEU A 204 10.26 14.94 -17.16
N LEU A 205 10.08 13.85 -17.89
CA LEU A 205 10.81 13.56 -19.13
C LEU A 205 10.31 14.39 -20.31
N VAL A 206 9.06 14.86 -20.29
CA VAL A 206 8.43 15.56 -21.42
C VAL A 206 8.16 17.03 -21.11
N ALA A 207 7.49 17.34 -20.00
CA ALA A 207 6.97 18.69 -19.76
C ALA A 207 8.06 19.75 -19.49
N PRO A 208 9.06 19.54 -18.59
CA PRO A 208 10.13 20.51 -18.39
C PRO A 208 11.00 20.76 -19.63
N PRO A 209 11.42 19.73 -20.40
CA PRO A 209 12.13 19.95 -21.65
C PRO A 209 11.32 20.73 -22.69
N ALA A 210 10.01 20.43 -22.81
CA ALA A 210 9.12 21.14 -23.72
C ALA A 210 8.94 22.61 -23.31
N ALA A 211 8.82 22.86 -22.00
CA ALA A 211 8.73 24.20 -21.45
C ALA A 211 10.01 25.00 -21.71
N ALA A 212 11.19 24.37 -21.59
CA ALA A 212 12.48 25.01 -21.80
C ALA A 212 12.75 25.37 -23.28
N LEU A 213 12.26 24.57 -24.22
CA LEU A 213 12.38 24.83 -25.66
C LEU A 213 11.70 26.14 -26.10
N ALA A 214 10.71 26.62 -25.35
CA ALA A 214 10.02 27.89 -25.63
C ALA A 214 10.90 29.13 -25.40
N TRP A 215 12.00 29.00 -24.64
CA TRP A 215 12.84 30.13 -24.19
C TRP A 215 14.28 30.09 -24.69
N SER A 216 14.77 28.93 -25.14
CA SER A 216 16.17 28.76 -25.54
C SER A 216 16.30 27.94 -26.82
N ARG A 217 17.35 28.24 -27.61
CA ARG A 217 17.65 27.59 -28.89
C ARG A 217 18.91 26.74 -28.87
N SER A 218 19.68 26.76 -27.78
CA SER A 218 20.91 25.97 -27.65
C SER A 218 20.67 24.78 -26.72
N ILE A 219 20.95 23.58 -27.19
CA ILE A 219 20.67 22.31 -26.49
C ILE A 219 21.19 22.30 -25.04
N PRO A 220 22.44 22.71 -24.72
CA PRO A 220 22.90 22.72 -23.32
C PRO A 220 22.12 23.68 -22.42
N ARG A 221 21.70 24.84 -22.94
CA ARG A 221 20.86 25.78 -22.16
C ARG A 221 19.44 25.25 -21.99
N VAL A 222 18.91 24.53 -22.98
CA VAL A 222 17.59 23.88 -22.87
C VAL A 222 17.64 22.81 -21.78
N MET A 223 18.70 21.99 -21.74
CA MET A 223 18.91 20.99 -20.67
C MET A 223 18.97 21.63 -19.28
N LEU A 224 19.76 22.70 -19.12
CA LEU A 224 19.88 23.41 -17.84
C LEU A 224 18.53 24.03 -17.42
N LEU A 225 17.86 24.72 -18.34
CA LEU A 225 16.57 25.35 -18.06
C LEU A 225 15.50 24.31 -17.75
N SER A 226 15.50 23.18 -18.46
CA SER A 226 14.62 22.04 -18.20
C SER A 226 14.84 21.48 -16.80
N ALA A 227 16.09 21.28 -16.39
CA ALA A 227 16.41 20.79 -15.06
C ALA A 227 15.90 21.75 -13.98
N LEU A 228 16.10 23.06 -14.15
CA LEU A 228 15.59 24.08 -13.23
C LEU A 228 14.06 24.11 -13.16
N ILE A 229 13.39 24.02 -14.31
CA ILE A 229 11.92 23.95 -14.38
C ILE A 229 11.41 22.68 -13.70
N GLY A 230 12.04 21.54 -13.95
CA GLY A 230 11.70 20.26 -13.32
C GLY A 230 11.90 20.29 -11.81
N SER A 231 13.04 20.83 -11.33
CA SER A 231 13.28 21.01 -9.89
C SER A 231 12.27 21.95 -9.23
N ALA A 232 11.88 23.03 -9.92
CA ALA A 232 10.83 23.92 -9.44
C ALA A 232 9.46 23.21 -9.38
N ALA A 233 9.15 22.36 -10.36
CA ALA A 233 7.93 21.56 -10.36
C ALA A 233 7.90 20.56 -9.20
N VAL A 234 9.03 19.92 -8.89
CA VAL A 234 9.18 19.03 -7.72
C VAL A 234 8.95 19.81 -6.42
N TYR A 235 9.62 20.94 -6.25
CA TYR A 235 9.47 21.76 -5.05
C TYR A 235 8.02 22.23 -4.84
N LEU A 236 7.40 22.81 -5.88
CA LEU A 236 6.03 23.30 -5.83
C LEU A 236 5.01 22.16 -5.68
N GLY A 237 5.25 21.03 -6.36
CA GLY A 237 4.39 19.85 -6.29
C GLY A 237 4.38 19.22 -4.90
N LEU A 238 5.55 19.08 -4.27
CA LEU A 238 5.65 18.60 -2.88
C LEU A 238 5.02 19.58 -1.90
N LEU A 239 5.20 20.89 -2.11
CA LEU A 239 4.60 21.92 -1.27
C LEU A 239 3.06 21.88 -1.34
N ILE A 240 2.50 21.78 -2.55
CA ILE A 240 1.05 21.66 -2.75
C ILE A 240 0.55 20.33 -2.18
N SER A 241 1.25 19.23 -2.44
CA SER A 241 0.90 17.90 -1.93
C SER A 241 0.82 17.87 -0.41
N TRP A 242 1.78 18.49 0.28
CA TRP A 242 1.78 18.59 1.74
C TRP A 242 0.55 19.30 2.30
N TYR A 243 0.17 20.44 1.73
CA TYR A 243 -0.96 21.23 2.26
C TYR A 243 -2.32 20.75 1.78
N ALA A 244 -2.40 20.13 0.61
CA ALA A 244 -3.65 19.66 0.01
C ALA A 244 -3.93 18.17 0.25
N GLY A 245 -3.03 17.43 0.88
CA GLY A 245 -3.18 15.98 1.12
C GLY A 245 -3.20 15.12 -0.15
N THR A 246 -2.77 15.67 -1.29
CA THR A 246 -2.81 14.97 -2.60
C THR A 246 -1.60 14.06 -2.82
N ALA A 247 -1.74 13.02 -3.65
CA ALA A 247 -0.65 12.12 -4.05
C ALA A 247 0.56 12.89 -4.64
N GLY A 248 1.71 12.84 -3.97
CA GLY A 248 2.88 13.66 -4.30
C GLY A 248 3.36 13.50 -5.74
N GLY A 249 3.43 12.27 -6.24
CA GLY A 249 3.84 11.97 -7.61
C GLY A 249 2.94 12.63 -8.67
N ALA A 250 1.63 12.48 -8.50
CA ALA A 250 0.63 13.06 -9.40
C ALA A 250 0.64 14.59 -9.37
N THR A 251 0.77 15.18 -8.18
CA THR A 251 0.78 16.64 -8.00
C THR A 251 2.02 17.28 -8.64
N ILE A 252 3.20 16.69 -8.49
CA ILE A 252 4.41 17.17 -9.18
C ILE A 252 4.23 17.09 -10.71
N ALA A 253 3.65 16.00 -11.22
CA ALA A 253 3.43 15.83 -12.65
C ALA A 253 2.44 16.88 -13.19
N GLY A 254 1.35 17.11 -12.47
CA GLY A 254 0.37 18.16 -12.77
C GLY A 254 1.01 19.55 -12.77
N VAL A 255 1.83 19.86 -11.77
CA VAL A 255 2.57 21.14 -11.71
C VAL A 255 3.55 21.28 -12.87
N ALA A 256 4.28 20.22 -13.26
CA ALA A 256 5.18 20.26 -14.41
C ALA A 256 4.43 20.57 -15.72
N VAL A 257 3.26 19.97 -15.92
CA VAL A 257 2.37 20.24 -17.06
C VAL A 257 1.82 21.67 -17.02
N LEU A 258 1.40 22.15 -15.85
CA LEU A 258 0.93 23.54 -15.69
C LEU A 258 2.05 24.55 -16.00
N ILE A 259 3.29 24.28 -15.57
CA ILE A 259 4.44 25.13 -15.89
C ILE A 259 4.71 25.12 -17.41
N PHE A 260 4.52 24.00 -18.10
CA PHE A 260 4.61 23.95 -19.57
C PHE A 260 3.56 24.86 -20.24
N PHE A 261 2.29 24.77 -19.84
CA PHE A 261 1.24 25.63 -20.41
C PHE A 261 1.47 27.12 -20.07
N ALA A 262 1.87 27.43 -18.85
CA ALA A 262 2.24 28.80 -18.47
C ALA A 262 3.44 29.31 -19.29
N SER A 263 4.48 28.49 -19.45
CA SER A 263 5.68 28.78 -20.24
C SER A 263 5.36 29.08 -21.70
N THR A 264 4.49 28.27 -22.32
CA THR A 264 4.06 28.46 -23.71
C THR A 264 3.23 29.73 -23.86
N LEU A 265 2.24 29.98 -22.99
CA LEU A 265 1.44 31.21 -22.99
C LEU A 265 2.31 32.48 -22.87
N LEU A 266 3.28 32.47 -21.96
CA LEU A 266 4.23 33.58 -21.79
C LEU A 266 5.12 33.79 -23.02
N SER A 267 5.57 32.70 -23.66
CA SER A 267 6.35 32.77 -24.90
C SER A 267 5.55 33.37 -26.06
N PHE A 268 4.26 33.01 -26.20
CA PHE A 268 3.35 33.59 -27.18
C PHE A 268 3.12 35.10 -26.93
N GLY A 269 2.93 35.51 -25.68
CA GLY A 269 2.74 36.93 -25.32
C GLY A 269 3.94 37.83 -25.66
N ARG A 270 5.15 37.28 -25.61
CA ARG A 270 6.40 37.99 -25.95
C ARG A 270 6.57 38.26 -27.46
N GLY A 271 5.94 37.45 -28.32
CA GLY A 271 6.03 37.58 -29.78
C GLY A 271 5.02 38.54 -30.42
N ASN A 272 3.88 38.78 -29.76
CA ASN A 272 2.70 39.44 -30.38
C ASN A 272 2.20 40.71 -29.66
N TRP A 273 3.02 41.37 -28.82
CA TRP A 273 2.61 42.56 -28.05
C TRP A 273 1.90 43.64 -28.90
N LYS A 274 2.31 43.88 -30.16
CA LYS A 274 1.65 44.87 -31.04
C LYS A 274 0.29 44.45 -31.63
N ARG A 275 -0.13 43.18 -31.52
CA ARG A 275 -1.40 42.67 -32.05
C ARG A 275 -2.40 42.23 -30.97
N MET A 276 -1.95 42.10 -29.72
CA MET A 276 -2.77 41.68 -28.58
C MET A 276 -3.73 42.75 -28.05
N SER A 277 -3.64 44.01 -28.51
CA SER A 277 -4.60 45.06 -28.15
C SER A 277 -6.00 44.86 -28.73
N VAL A 278 -6.18 44.00 -29.74
CA VAL A 278 -7.48 43.80 -30.41
C VAL A 278 -8.23 42.57 -29.90
N VAL A 279 -7.55 41.56 -29.32
CA VAL A 279 -8.20 40.31 -28.89
C VAL A 279 -8.52 40.32 -27.39
N ALA A 280 -7.74 41.02 -26.56
CA ALA A 280 -8.01 41.16 -25.12
C ALA A 280 -9.33 41.92 -24.81
N ALA A 281 -9.82 42.74 -25.76
CA ALA A 281 -11.08 43.45 -25.63
C ALA A 281 -12.33 42.55 -25.75
N SER A 282 -12.19 41.32 -26.27
CA SER A 282 -13.34 40.40 -26.43
C SER A 282 -13.51 39.39 -25.29
N ALA A 283 -12.45 39.06 -24.54
CA ALA A 283 -12.54 38.09 -23.44
C ALA A 283 -12.99 38.72 -22.10
N CYS A 284 -12.87 40.05 -21.95
CA CYS A 284 -13.30 40.75 -20.72
C CYS A 284 -14.78 41.16 -20.71
N VAL A 285 -15.57 40.82 -21.75
CA VAL A 285 -17.00 41.18 -21.84
C VAL A 285 -17.92 40.05 -21.33
N VAL A 286 -17.41 38.86 -21.01
CA VAL A 286 -18.24 37.73 -20.55
C VAL A 286 -18.15 37.46 -19.04
N ALA A 287 -17.20 38.06 -18.31
CA ALA A 287 -17.03 37.83 -16.87
C ALA A 287 -17.38 39.06 -16.00
N GLY A 288 -18.42 39.81 -16.38
CA GLY A 288 -18.79 41.02 -15.67
C GLY A 288 -20.23 41.45 -15.88
N CYS A 289 -21.20 40.65 -15.42
CA CYS A 289 -22.51 41.08 -14.90
C CYS A 289 -23.32 39.84 -14.51
N GLY A 290 -23.34 39.54 -13.22
CA GLY A 290 -24.13 38.47 -12.62
C GLY A 290 -24.13 38.64 -11.12
N THR A 291 -24.83 39.68 -10.67
CA THR A 291 -25.08 40.03 -9.27
C THR A 291 -25.76 38.90 -8.51
N GLY A 292 -25.49 38.86 -7.20
CA GLY A 292 -25.88 37.78 -6.31
C GLY A 292 -27.35 37.36 -6.38
N GLY A 293 -27.52 36.06 -6.24
CA GLY A 293 -28.78 35.39 -5.95
C GLY A 293 -28.44 34.07 -5.28
N GLU A 294 -28.73 33.99 -3.99
CA GLU A 294 -28.83 32.73 -3.27
C GLU A 294 -29.79 31.80 -4.04
N SER A 295 -29.34 30.60 -4.39
CA SER A 295 -30.19 29.53 -4.95
C SER A 295 -29.50 28.17 -4.85
N PRO A 296 -30.30 27.09 -4.76
CA PRO A 296 -30.14 26.07 -3.72
C PRO A 296 -29.11 25.01 -4.07
N ALA A 297 -28.78 24.20 -3.07
CA ALA A 297 -28.01 22.97 -3.20
C ALA A 297 -28.42 22.18 -4.46
N PRO A 298 -27.47 21.58 -5.20
CA PRO A 298 -27.81 20.75 -6.34
C PRO A 298 -28.68 19.59 -5.86
N ALA A 299 -29.86 19.45 -6.49
CA ALA A 299 -30.64 18.24 -6.35
C ALA A 299 -29.78 17.07 -6.86
N GLU A 300 -29.71 16.03 -6.03
CA GLU A 300 -29.17 14.72 -6.39
C GLU A 300 -29.74 14.29 -7.75
N HIS A 301 -28.85 14.11 -8.72
CA HIS A 301 -29.17 13.22 -9.81
C HIS A 301 -29.11 11.80 -9.24
N PRO A 302 -30.17 10.99 -9.34
CA PRO A 302 -30.05 9.58 -9.03
C PRO A 302 -29.09 9.01 -10.08
N THR A 303 -27.86 8.78 -9.67
CA THR A 303 -26.97 7.86 -10.36
C THR A 303 -27.72 6.53 -10.44
N SER A 304 -27.78 5.99 -11.64
CA SER A 304 -28.36 4.67 -11.86
C SER A 304 -27.67 3.68 -10.93
N ALA A 305 -28.40 3.24 -9.90
CA ALA A 305 -28.00 2.17 -9.01
C ALA A 305 -27.56 0.98 -9.85
N GLY A 306 -26.26 0.69 -9.80
CA GLY A 306 -25.78 -0.67 -10.08
C GLY A 306 -26.22 -1.53 -8.90
N GLU A 307 -26.65 -2.76 -9.16
CA GLU A 307 -27.27 -3.68 -8.20
C GLU A 307 -26.37 -4.15 -7.03
N ASP A 308 -25.21 -3.53 -6.77
CA ASP A 308 -24.22 -3.97 -5.78
C ASP A 308 -23.76 -2.87 -4.78
N GLU A 309 -24.49 -1.76 -4.64
CA GLU A 309 -24.13 -0.69 -3.68
C GLU A 309 -24.70 -0.99 -2.28
N VAL A 310 -23.82 -1.32 -1.32
CA VAL A 310 -24.20 -1.51 0.11
C VAL A 310 -24.39 -0.13 0.74
N VAL A 311 -25.61 0.39 0.69
CA VAL A 311 -25.98 1.64 1.35
C VAL A 311 -26.28 1.36 2.83
N VAL A 312 -25.35 1.70 3.72
CA VAL A 312 -25.61 1.73 5.17
C VAL A 312 -26.17 3.11 5.55
N GLU A 313 -27.37 3.14 6.12
CA GLU A 313 -28.03 4.40 6.51
C GLU A 313 -27.17 5.16 7.54
N GLY A 314 -26.85 6.43 7.25
CA GLY A 314 -26.00 7.27 8.11
C GLY A 314 -24.49 7.15 7.87
N ALA A 315 -24.03 6.24 6.99
CA ALA A 315 -22.62 6.14 6.63
C ALA A 315 -22.20 7.23 5.65
N ARG A 316 -21.02 7.83 5.89
CA ARG A 316 -20.37 8.78 4.99
C ARG A 316 -19.18 8.14 4.32
N GLU A 317 -19.11 8.25 3.00
CA GLU A 317 -17.93 7.87 2.24
C GLU A 317 -16.78 8.88 2.47
N LEU A 318 -15.55 8.37 2.56
CA LEU A 318 -14.32 9.11 2.83
C LEU A 318 -13.34 8.95 1.66
N ASP A 319 -12.44 9.93 1.52
CA ASP A 319 -11.38 9.92 0.50
C ASP A 319 -10.23 8.95 0.82
N GLY A 320 -10.20 8.36 2.02
CA GLY A 320 -9.14 7.47 2.51
C GLY A 320 -9.53 6.68 3.74
N ALA A 321 -8.75 5.65 4.07
CA ALA A 321 -8.97 4.79 5.24
C ALA A 321 -8.91 5.60 6.54
N LEU A 322 -9.84 5.30 7.44
CA LEU A 322 -9.92 5.91 8.76
C LEU A 322 -9.62 4.84 9.81
N THR A 323 -8.44 4.90 10.41
CA THR A 323 -8.08 3.98 11.49
C THR A 323 -8.71 4.43 12.81
N ARG A 324 -9.46 3.51 13.42
CA ARG A 324 -10.05 3.66 14.76
C ARG A 324 -9.56 2.54 15.66
N LEU A 325 -9.45 2.85 16.95
CA LEU A 325 -9.05 1.89 17.98
C LEU A 325 -10.23 1.64 18.92
N VAL A 326 -10.64 0.39 19.08
CA VAL A 326 -11.59 0.02 20.13
C VAL A 326 -10.80 -0.26 21.40
N LEU A 327 -11.01 0.56 22.42
CA LEU A 327 -10.29 0.52 23.69
C LEU A 327 -11.20 0.01 24.80
N VAL A 328 -10.71 -0.93 25.61
CA VAL A 328 -11.48 -1.50 26.72
C VAL A 328 -10.64 -1.56 27.99
N ASP A 329 -11.23 -1.08 29.09
CA ASP A 329 -10.75 -1.35 30.45
C ASP A 329 -11.20 -2.75 30.87
N PRO A 330 -10.29 -3.73 31.02
CA PRO A 330 -10.65 -5.11 31.32
C PRO A 330 -11.31 -5.30 32.70
N ALA A 331 -11.06 -4.39 33.66
CA ALA A 331 -11.60 -4.52 35.00
C ALA A 331 -13.05 -4.04 35.10
N THR A 332 -13.36 -2.93 34.44
CA THR A 332 -14.68 -2.28 34.50
C THR A 332 -15.55 -2.59 33.28
N GLY A 333 -14.93 -2.98 32.16
CA GLY A 333 -15.56 -3.09 30.86
C GLY A 333 -15.90 -1.76 30.22
N ALA A 334 -15.37 -0.64 30.72
CA ALA A 334 -15.53 0.65 30.08
C ALA A 334 -14.90 0.59 28.68
N THR A 335 -15.71 0.87 27.67
CA THR A 335 -15.36 0.73 26.25
C THR A 335 -15.54 2.06 25.55
N SER A 336 -14.54 2.45 24.78
CA SER A 336 -14.57 3.61 23.90
C SER A 336 -13.99 3.28 22.53
N VAL A 337 -14.34 4.09 21.54
CA VAL A 337 -13.72 4.07 20.21
C VAL A 337 -12.94 5.36 20.05
N TYR A 338 -11.64 5.23 19.82
CA TYR A 338 -10.73 6.34 19.60
C TYR A 338 -10.50 6.54 18.11
N ASP A 339 -10.83 7.73 17.61
CA ASP A 339 -10.50 8.14 16.26
C ASP A 339 -9.06 8.65 16.21
N ALA A 340 -8.16 7.89 15.59
CA ALA A 340 -6.73 8.23 15.56
C ALA A 340 -6.42 9.43 14.64
N VAL A 341 -7.35 9.79 13.74
CA VAL A 341 -7.19 10.92 12.83
C VAL A 341 -7.66 12.21 13.51
N ASP A 342 -8.87 12.20 14.05
CA ASP A 342 -9.48 13.39 14.66
C ASP A 342 -9.12 13.56 16.16
N GLU A 343 -8.45 12.57 16.76
CA GLU A 343 -8.09 12.54 18.19
C GLU A 343 -9.30 12.67 19.13
N VAL A 344 -10.43 12.09 18.70
CA VAL A 344 -11.70 12.08 19.44
C VAL A 344 -11.96 10.70 20.00
N GLU A 345 -12.14 10.62 21.32
CA GLU A 345 -12.60 9.41 21.99
C GLU A 345 -14.12 9.44 22.18
N THR A 346 -14.82 8.44 21.66
CA THR A 346 -16.26 8.27 21.81
C THR A 346 -16.55 7.15 22.79
N SER A 347 -17.15 7.48 23.93
CA SER A 347 -17.60 6.49 24.91
C SER A 347 -18.77 5.66 24.36
N ILE A 348 -18.64 4.33 24.40
CA ILE A 348 -19.68 3.40 23.94
C ILE A 348 -20.52 2.90 25.12
N GLY A 349 -19.87 2.42 26.18
CA GLY A 349 -20.57 1.82 27.31
C GLY A 349 -19.65 1.15 28.32
N SER A 350 -20.25 0.48 29.31
CA SER A 350 -19.53 -0.35 30.28
C SER A 350 -20.23 -1.69 30.43
N TYR A 351 -19.49 -2.77 30.21
CA TYR A 351 -20.03 -4.12 30.05
C TYR A 351 -19.64 -5.10 31.17
N GLY A 352 -19.07 -4.59 32.26
CA GLY A 352 -18.47 -5.42 33.31
C GLY A 352 -17.14 -6.03 32.86
N PRO A 353 -16.50 -6.89 33.67
CA PRO A 353 -15.16 -7.40 33.38
C PRO A 353 -15.06 -8.05 32.00
N VAL A 354 -14.03 -7.65 31.23
CA VAL A 354 -13.75 -8.16 29.88
C VAL A 354 -12.41 -8.88 29.89
N ASP A 355 -12.40 -10.18 29.59
CA ASP A 355 -11.20 -11.02 29.61
C ASP A 355 -10.51 -11.14 28.24
N GLY A 356 -11.13 -10.63 27.18
CA GLY A 356 -10.51 -10.56 25.86
C GLY A 356 -11.34 -9.83 24.82
N ILE A 357 -10.68 -9.47 23.74
CA ILE A 357 -11.25 -8.77 22.59
C ILE A 357 -10.78 -9.46 21.30
N SER A 358 -11.59 -9.40 20.25
CA SER A 358 -11.21 -9.82 18.91
C SER A 358 -11.75 -8.80 17.91
N GLY A 359 -10.97 -8.45 16.90
CA GLY A 359 -11.36 -7.53 15.83
C GLY A 359 -11.48 -8.24 14.49
N ASP A 360 -12.25 -7.66 13.58
CA ASP A 360 -12.36 -8.12 12.19
C ASP A 360 -12.30 -6.99 11.15
N GLY A 361 -11.66 -5.88 11.52
CA GLY A 361 -11.52 -4.68 10.69
C GLY A 361 -12.70 -3.71 10.78
N ARG A 362 -13.87 -4.11 11.32
CA ARG A 362 -15.00 -3.20 11.60
C ARG A 362 -15.55 -3.37 13.01
N PHE A 363 -15.86 -4.60 13.39
CA PHE A 363 -16.45 -4.94 14.67
C PHE A 363 -15.39 -5.41 15.64
N ALA A 364 -15.56 -5.01 16.90
CA ALA A 364 -14.88 -5.58 18.03
C ALA A 364 -15.83 -6.48 18.83
N TYR A 365 -15.38 -7.69 19.13
CA TYR A 365 -16.11 -8.70 19.88
C TYR A 365 -15.50 -8.82 21.27
N LEU A 366 -16.22 -8.33 22.28
CA LEU A 366 -15.79 -8.28 23.67
C LEU A 366 -16.29 -9.53 24.41
N ARG A 367 -15.38 -10.26 25.06
CA ARG A 367 -15.76 -11.37 25.96
C ARG A 367 -16.18 -10.80 27.31
N THR A 368 -17.49 -10.72 27.53
CA THR A 368 -18.09 -10.16 28.74
C THR A 368 -18.65 -11.29 29.62
N GLY A 369 -17.79 -12.23 30.01
CA GLY A 369 -18.16 -13.39 30.81
C GLY A 369 -19.12 -14.36 30.09
N GLY A 370 -20.41 -14.32 30.47
CA GLY A 370 -21.44 -15.24 29.94
C GLY A 370 -21.99 -14.87 28.56
N ARG A 371 -21.57 -13.73 28.00
CA ARG A 371 -22.08 -13.14 26.76
C ARG A 371 -20.93 -12.59 25.92
N THR A 372 -21.23 -12.22 24.68
CA THR A 372 -20.29 -11.53 23.78
C THR A 372 -20.91 -10.23 23.32
N THR A 373 -20.31 -9.09 23.65
CA THR A 373 -20.77 -7.77 23.19
C THR A 373 -20.08 -7.40 21.88
N VAL A 374 -20.82 -6.85 20.92
CA VAL A 374 -20.33 -6.46 19.60
C VAL A 374 -20.40 -4.94 19.49
N VAL A 375 -19.24 -4.33 19.26
CA VAL A 375 -19.08 -2.89 19.07
C VAL A 375 -18.70 -2.64 17.62
N ASP A 376 -19.45 -1.81 16.92
CA ASP A 376 -19.03 -1.24 15.63
C ASP A 376 -18.11 -0.05 15.90
N ALA A 377 -16.88 -0.15 15.40
CA ALA A 377 -15.95 0.98 15.44
C ALA A 377 -16.42 2.15 14.56
N GLY A 378 -17.41 1.92 13.71
CA GLY A 378 -18.00 2.91 12.83
C GLY A 378 -17.06 3.31 11.70
N ALA A 379 -16.09 2.48 11.34
CA ALA A 379 -15.23 2.69 10.18
C ALA A 379 -14.95 1.34 9.50
N TRP A 380 -15.01 1.30 8.17
CA TRP A 380 -14.65 0.10 7.40
C TRP A 380 -14.22 0.44 5.98
N THR A 381 -13.50 -0.49 5.38
CA THR A 381 -13.09 -0.42 3.97
C THR A 381 -13.80 -1.50 3.16
N PHE A 382 -14.35 -1.13 2.01
CA PHE A 382 -14.97 -2.03 1.05
C PHE A 382 -14.17 -2.05 -0.26
N GLY A 383 -13.58 -3.20 -0.60
CA GLY A 383 -12.76 -3.34 -1.79
C GLY A 383 -13.47 -4.06 -2.93
N HIS A 384 -13.48 -3.46 -4.12
CA HIS A 384 -13.95 -4.08 -5.37
C HIS A 384 -12.84 -4.87 -6.10
N GLY A 385 -11.62 -4.89 -5.54
CA GLY A 385 -10.46 -5.62 -6.07
C GLY A 385 -9.59 -4.79 -7.02
N ASP A 386 -10.13 -3.74 -7.64
CA ASP A 386 -9.39 -2.73 -8.41
C ASP A 386 -9.33 -1.35 -7.72
N HIS A 387 -10.23 -1.07 -6.78
CA HIS A 387 -10.23 0.07 -5.87
C HIS A 387 -10.95 -0.25 -4.56
N ASP A 388 -10.76 0.61 -3.56
CA ASP A 388 -11.36 0.54 -2.24
C ASP A 388 -12.22 1.78 -1.97
N HIS A 389 -13.36 1.60 -1.33
CA HIS A 389 -14.20 2.66 -0.75
C HIS A 389 -14.05 2.65 0.76
N TYR A 390 -14.01 3.84 1.37
CA TYR A 390 -13.81 4.01 2.79
C TYR A 390 -15.07 4.63 3.39
N PHE A 391 -15.57 4.05 4.47
CA PHE A 391 -16.81 4.51 5.10
C PHE A 391 -16.59 4.80 6.56
N ALA A 392 -17.30 5.81 7.06
CA ALA A 392 -17.41 6.09 8.48
C ALA A 392 -18.85 6.39 8.90
N THR A 393 -19.18 5.97 10.11
CA THR A 393 -20.42 6.27 10.84
C THR A 393 -20.09 6.50 12.31
N GLU A 394 -21.09 6.86 13.12
CA GLU A 394 -20.91 6.94 14.57
C GLU A 394 -20.65 5.55 15.16
N PRO A 395 -19.61 5.38 15.99
CA PRO A 395 -19.35 4.10 16.65
C PRO A 395 -20.45 3.79 17.66
N ALA A 396 -20.85 2.52 17.76
CA ALA A 396 -21.95 2.10 18.61
C ALA A 396 -21.85 0.63 19.03
N GLU A 397 -22.54 0.26 20.10
CA GLU A 397 -22.87 -1.14 20.36
C GLU A 397 -23.97 -1.57 19.38
N VAL A 398 -23.73 -2.65 18.63
CA VAL A 398 -24.68 -3.14 17.63
C VAL A 398 -25.38 -4.44 18.04
N ALA A 399 -24.77 -5.21 18.95
CA ALA A 399 -25.38 -6.42 19.49
C ALA A 399 -24.78 -6.88 20.82
N THR A 400 -25.57 -7.62 21.59
CA THR A 400 -25.08 -8.48 22.68
C THR A 400 -25.56 -9.90 22.40
N LEU A 401 -24.62 -10.82 22.16
CA LEU A 401 -24.86 -12.21 21.82
C LEU A 401 -24.96 -13.05 23.10
N ASP A 402 -26.01 -13.86 23.22
CA ASP A 402 -26.24 -14.81 24.33
C ASP A 402 -25.36 -16.06 24.27
N VAL A 403 -24.09 -15.85 23.91
CA VAL A 403 -23.10 -16.91 23.74
C VAL A 403 -21.80 -16.47 24.40
N PRO A 404 -21.27 -17.23 25.37
CA PRO A 404 -19.94 -16.96 25.92
C PRO A 404 -18.90 -17.32 24.87
N ALA A 405 -18.10 -16.35 24.42
CA ALA A 405 -16.99 -16.63 23.53
C ALA A 405 -15.79 -17.21 24.31
N ALA A 406 -15.09 -18.14 23.69
CA ALA A 406 -13.70 -18.50 23.98
C ALA A 406 -12.78 -17.96 22.87
N SER A 407 -13.29 -17.93 21.64
CA SER A 407 -12.65 -17.27 20.50
C SER A 407 -13.69 -16.81 19.50
N VAL A 408 -13.42 -15.72 18.79
CA VAL A 408 -14.25 -15.23 17.69
C VAL A 408 -13.41 -15.20 16.43
N SER A 409 -13.99 -15.68 15.33
CA SER A 409 -13.39 -15.63 13.99
C SER A 409 -14.42 -15.06 13.03
N ALA A 410 -14.10 -13.97 12.36
CA ALA A 410 -15.03 -13.28 11.48
C ALA A 410 -14.34 -12.84 10.18
N VAL A 411 -15.07 -12.88 9.07
CA VAL A 411 -14.66 -12.28 7.79
C VAL A 411 -15.90 -11.88 7.02
N ASN A 412 -15.89 -10.70 6.38
CA ASN A 412 -16.87 -10.17 5.42
C ASN A 412 -18.37 -10.37 5.75
N SER A 413 -18.88 -11.61 5.69
CA SER A 413 -20.29 -11.98 5.87
C SER A 413 -20.61 -12.88 7.07
N ILE A 414 -19.63 -13.55 7.70
CA ILE A 414 -19.90 -14.53 8.77
C ILE A 414 -19.05 -14.25 10.01
N VAL A 415 -19.70 -14.35 11.17
CA VAL A 415 -19.06 -14.39 12.49
C VAL A 415 -19.24 -15.78 13.09
N ALA A 416 -18.14 -16.44 13.44
CA ALA A 416 -18.12 -17.70 14.15
C ALA A 416 -17.63 -17.48 15.59
N VAL A 417 -18.53 -17.70 16.56
CA VAL A 417 -18.23 -17.61 17.99
C VAL A 417 -18.12 -19.01 18.56
N ARG A 418 -16.90 -19.42 18.95
CA ARG A 418 -16.66 -20.70 19.62
C ARG A 418 -16.74 -20.52 21.12
N THR A 419 -17.52 -21.34 21.81
CA THR A 419 -17.68 -21.31 23.26
C THR A 419 -16.57 -22.07 23.99
N PRO A 420 -16.40 -21.87 25.32
CA PRO A 420 -15.50 -22.69 26.13
C PRO A 420 -15.81 -24.20 26.12
N THR A 421 -17.03 -24.59 25.73
CA THR A 421 -17.46 -25.99 25.58
C THR A 421 -17.25 -26.54 24.18
N ASN A 422 -16.53 -25.82 23.30
CA ASN A 422 -16.32 -26.11 21.88
C ASN A 422 -17.59 -26.12 21.01
N ALA A 423 -18.72 -25.62 21.52
CA ALA A 423 -19.86 -25.33 20.66
C ALA A 423 -19.56 -24.10 19.79
N THR A 424 -20.08 -24.06 18.57
CA THR A 424 -19.91 -22.90 17.68
C THR A 424 -21.27 -22.31 17.36
N ALA A 425 -21.44 -21.01 17.62
CA ALA A 425 -22.57 -20.22 17.16
C ALA A 425 -22.15 -19.38 15.93
N LEU A 426 -23.03 -19.28 14.95
CA LEU A 426 -22.82 -18.52 13.73
C LEU A 426 -23.76 -17.34 13.69
N PHE A 427 -23.24 -16.19 13.26
CA PHE A 427 -24.02 -14.97 13.07
C PHE A 427 -23.71 -14.38 11.70
N ASP A 428 -24.74 -13.81 11.09
CA ASP A 428 -24.63 -13.05 9.84
C ASP A 428 -24.06 -11.67 10.15
N ARG A 429 -22.88 -11.38 9.60
CA ARG A 429 -22.14 -10.15 9.87
C ARG A 429 -22.82 -8.93 9.27
N GLU A 430 -23.49 -9.07 8.12
CA GLU A 430 -24.22 -7.97 7.50
C GLU A 430 -25.44 -7.62 8.33
N LYS A 431 -26.17 -8.62 8.85
CA LYS A 431 -27.28 -8.38 9.77
C LYS A 431 -26.86 -7.73 11.08
N LEU A 432 -25.67 -8.05 11.59
CA LEU A 432 -25.13 -7.34 12.76
C LEU A 432 -24.93 -5.84 12.49
N ALA A 433 -24.59 -5.43 11.27
CA ALA A 433 -24.51 -4.01 10.90
C ALA A 433 -25.87 -3.30 10.97
N ASP A 434 -26.96 -4.04 10.75
CA ASP A 434 -28.34 -3.56 10.86
C ASP A 434 -28.91 -3.66 12.30
N ASN A 435 -28.07 -4.00 13.29
CA ASN A 435 -28.47 -4.32 14.67
C ASN A 435 -29.39 -5.55 14.78
N VAL A 436 -29.26 -6.49 13.85
CA VAL A 436 -30.07 -7.72 13.77
C VAL A 436 -29.17 -8.93 14.07
N VAL A 437 -29.55 -9.70 15.09
CA VAL A 437 -28.84 -10.94 15.46
C VAL A 437 -29.53 -12.13 14.81
N GLU A 438 -29.01 -12.56 13.67
CA GLU A 438 -29.50 -13.71 12.91
C GLU A 438 -28.35 -14.66 12.56
N ALA A 439 -28.67 -15.94 12.39
CA ALA A 439 -27.74 -16.93 11.88
C ALA A 439 -27.70 -16.86 10.34
N PRO A 440 -26.54 -17.07 9.70
CA PRO A 440 -26.44 -17.05 8.24
C PRO A 440 -27.28 -18.18 7.64
N ALA A 441 -28.01 -17.88 6.57
CA ALA A 441 -28.90 -18.84 5.91
C ALA A 441 -28.10 -20.00 5.29
N GLY A 442 -28.64 -21.23 5.37
CA GLY A 442 -28.08 -22.39 4.66
C GLY A 442 -26.83 -23.02 5.28
N LEU A 443 -26.26 -22.45 6.35
CA LEU A 443 -25.07 -22.98 7.02
C LEU A 443 -25.43 -23.75 8.29
N ALA A 444 -25.13 -25.05 8.30
CA ALA A 444 -25.25 -25.91 9.48
C ALA A 444 -23.93 -26.64 9.74
N LEU A 445 -23.37 -26.43 10.93
CA LEU A 445 -22.12 -27.07 11.34
C LEU A 445 -22.34 -28.48 11.89
N SER A 446 -21.36 -29.34 11.66
CA SER A 446 -21.24 -30.61 12.37
C SER A 446 -21.05 -30.38 13.88
N PRO A 447 -21.50 -31.28 14.76
CA PRO A 447 -21.34 -31.12 16.21
C PRO A 447 -19.90 -31.30 16.72
N ASP A 448 -19.01 -31.89 15.90
CA ASP A 448 -17.61 -32.17 16.25
C ASP A 448 -16.68 -31.14 15.56
N VAL A 449 -16.73 -29.89 16.02
CA VAL A 449 -15.88 -28.80 15.51
C VAL A 449 -14.89 -28.38 16.59
N ALA A 450 -13.60 -28.65 16.36
CA ALA A 450 -12.52 -28.22 17.24
C ALA A 450 -12.00 -26.82 16.88
N ALA A 451 -11.97 -26.48 15.58
CA ALA A 451 -11.67 -25.14 15.10
C ALA A 451 -12.51 -24.78 13.88
N VAL A 452 -12.78 -23.49 13.71
CA VAL A 452 -13.60 -22.94 12.63
C VAL A 452 -13.05 -21.58 12.24
N ALA A 453 -13.05 -21.30 10.94
CA ALA A 453 -12.81 -19.96 10.45
C ALA A 453 -13.59 -19.71 9.14
N PRO A 454 -14.19 -18.52 8.97
CA PRO A 454 -14.86 -18.12 7.74
C PRO A 454 -13.91 -18.03 6.53
N TYR A 455 -14.44 -18.33 5.34
CA TYR A 455 -13.78 -18.18 4.04
C TYR A 455 -14.78 -17.73 2.97
N GLY A 456 -14.91 -16.42 2.79
CA GLY A 456 -16.01 -15.85 2.01
C GLY A 456 -17.36 -16.20 2.67
N SER A 457 -18.33 -16.69 1.89
CA SER A 457 -19.63 -17.17 2.39
C SER A 457 -19.60 -18.61 2.94
N ARG A 458 -18.43 -19.24 3.03
CA ARG A 458 -18.26 -20.63 3.50
C ARG A 458 -17.53 -20.67 4.84
N LEU A 459 -17.59 -21.83 5.49
CA LEU A 459 -16.85 -22.13 6.71
C LEU A 459 -15.85 -23.24 6.44
N VAL A 460 -14.61 -23.05 6.88
CA VAL A 460 -13.64 -24.13 6.97
C VAL A 460 -13.60 -24.59 8.43
N THR A 461 -13.77 -25.88 8.65
CA THR A 461 -13.78 -26.48 9.99
C THR A 461 -12.74 -27.58 10.11
N VAL A 462 -12.28 -27.79 11.34
CA VAL A 462 -11.40 -28.89 11.73
C VAL A 462 -12.08 -29.63 12.87
N THR A 463 -12.22 -30.95 12.74
CA THR A 463 -12.83 -31.80 13.78
C THR A 463 -11.85 -32.10 14.92
N ALA A 464 -12.31 -32.66 16.03
CA ALA A 464 -11.41 -33.09 17.11
C ALA A 464 -10.40 -34.16 16.66
N ALA A 465 -10.75 -34.95 15.64
CA ALA A 465 -9.85 -35.91 15.01
C ALA A 465 -8.85 -35.28 14.01
N GLY A 466 -8.91 -33.97 13.80
CA GLY A 466 -8.04 -33.24 12.87
C GLY A 466 -8.46 -33.31 11.40
N ARG A 467 -9.65 -33.82 11.10
CA ARG A 467 -10.18 -33.83 9.72
C ARG A 467 -10.65 -32.44 9.33
N MET A 468 -10.34 -32.02 8.11
CA MET A 468 -10.73 -30.70 7.60
C MET A 468 -11.95 -30.82 6.69
N GLN A 469 -12.90 -29.90 6.85
CA GLN A 469 -14.14 -29.86 6.07
C GLN A 469 -14.45 -28.44 5.64
N VAL A 470 -15.12 -28.29 4.49
CA VAL A 470 -15.72 -27.03 4.05
C VAL A 470 -17.23 -27.16 4.06
N THR A 471 -17.91 -26.19 4.68
CA THR A 471 -19.37 -26.11 4.74
C THR A 471 -19.81 -24.84 4.01
N GLY A 472 -20.69 -25.01 3.03
CA GLY A 472 -21.37 -23.93 2.30
C GLY A 472 -22.83 -24.29 2.02
N ASP A 473 -23.49 -23.50 1.18
CA ASP A 473 -24.92 -23.65 0.87
C ASP A 473 -25.28 -25.01 0.25
N THR A 474 -24.32 -25.64 -0.43
CA THR A 474 -24.47 -26.94 -1.09
C THR A 474 -24.22 -28.13 -0.17
N GLY A 475 -23.82 -27.88 1.09
CA GLY A 475 -23.54 -28.90 2.10
C GLY A 475 -22.10 -28.87 2.61
N THR A 476 -21.73 -29.94 3.32
CA THR A 476 -20.37 -30.12 3.88
C THR A 476 -19.58 -31.13 3.05
N THR A 477 -18.35 -30.77 2.67
CA THR A 477 -17.43 -31.61 1.91
C THR A 477 -16.11 -31.77 2.67
N ASP A 478 -15.56 -32.98 2.69
CA ASP A 478 -14.24 -33.24 3.27
C ASP A 478 -13.12 -32.66 2.38
N LEU A 479 -12.12 -32.05 3.01
CA LEU A 479 -10.93 -31.54 2.33
C LEU A 479 -9.78 -32.56 2.43
N VAL A 480 -8.96 -32.63 1.39
CA VAL A 480 -7.77 -33.50 1.38
C VAL A 480 -6.66 -32.83 2.19
N GLY A 481 -6.57 -33.19 3.48
CA GLY A 481 -5.56 -32.69 4.41
C GLY A 481 -6.01 -32.87 5.87
N GLU A 482 -5.08 -32.68 6.81
CA GLU A 482 -5.35 -32.83 8.24
C GLU A 482 -4.69 -31.71 9.04
N CYS A 483 -5.35 -31.33 10.13
CA CYS A 483 -4.84 -30.40 11.15
C CYS A 483 -5.06 -31.03 12.54
N PRO A 484 -4.15 -31.89 13.01
CA PRO A 484 -4.29 -32.54 14.30
C PRO A 484 -4.20 -31.51 15.43
N ASN A 485 -5.14 -31.61 16.41
CA ASN A 485 -5.24 -30.75 17.58
C ASN A 485 -5.10 -29.24 17.24
N PRO A 486 -6.10 -28.66 16.57
CA PRO A 486 -6.01 -27.27 16.15
C PRO A 486 -5.93 -26.32 17.35
N SER A 487 -4.96 -25.39 17.33
CA SER A 487 -4.70 -24.46 18.44
C SER A 487 -5.32 -23.08 18.20
N TRP A 488 -5.18 -22.56 16.98
CA TRP A 488 -5.76 -21.27 16.55
C TRP A 488 -6.23 -21.37 15.10
N ALA A 489 -7.12 -20.47 14.71
CA ALA A 489 -7.64 -20.36 13.35
C ALA A 489 -7.77 -18.88 13.02
N SER A 490 -7.25 -18.47 11.86
CA SER A 490 -7.31 -17.09 11.41
C SER A 490 -7.73 -17.01 9.94
N PRO A 491 -8.80 -16.28 9.63
CA PRO A 491 -9.09 -15.90 8.26
C PRO A 491 -8.09 -14.84 7.81
N THR A 492 -7.88 -14.76 6.50
CA THR A 492 -7.13 -13.69 5.82
C THR A 492 -7.94 -13.29 4.58
N ARG A 493 -7.47 -12.29 3.81
CA ARG A 493 -8.17 -11.84 2.60
C ARG A 493 -8.44 -12.96 1.59
N ARG A 494 -7.54 -13.94 1.45
CA ARG A 494 -7.60 -14.97 0.39
C ARG A 494 -7.30 -16.39 0.89
N ALA A 495 -7.22 -16.59 2.20
CA ALA A 495 -6.91 -17.87 2.81
C ALA A 495 -7.51 -18.00 4.20
N VAL A 496 -7.58 -19.24 4.69
CA VAL A 496 -7.71 -19.53 6.12
C VAL A 496 -6.47 -20.26 6.57
N VAL A 497 -5.94 -19.88 7.73
CA VAL A 497 -4.77 -20.53 8.33
C VAL A 497 -5.15 -21.12 9.67
N PHE A 498 -4.84 -22.40 9.87
CA PHE A 498 -5.02 -23.09 11.15
C PHE A 498 -3.65 -23.47 11.72
N GLY A 499 -3.44 -23.19 13.01
CA GLY A 499 -2.35 -23.77 13.77
C GLY A 499 -2.69 -25.18 14.23
N CYS A 500 -1.76 -26.11 14.08
CA CYS A 500 -1.92 -27.53 14.41
C CYS A 500 -0.69 -28.03 15.18
N ASP A 501 -0.75 -29.21 15.79
CA ASP A 501 0.42 -29.81 16.47
C ASP A 501 1.61 -30.04 15.52
N THR A 502 1.34 -30.21 14.23
CA THR A 502 2.36 -30.46 13.19
C THR A 502 2.94 -29.17 12.59
N GLY A 503 2.37 -27.99 12.88
CA GLY A 503 2.74 -26.73 12.25
C GLY A 503 1.54 -25.83 12.03
N ALA A 504 1.38 -25.36 10.80
CA ALA A 504 0.15 -24.74 10.34
C ALA A 504 -0.33 -25.38 9.04
N VAL A 505 -1.60 -25.20 8.73
CA VAL A 505 -2.16 -25.51 7.42
C VAL A 505 -2.82 -24.28 6.84
N ARG A 506 -2.59 -24.03 5.56
CA ARG A 506 -3.17 -22.94 4.80
C ARG A 506 -4.17 -23.52 3.81
N VAL A 507 -5.41 -23.04 3.89
CA VAL A 507 -6.53 -23.43 3.03
C VAL A 507 -6.83 -22.28 2.07
N THR A 508 -6.77 -22.55 0.78
CA THR A 508 -7.05 -21.57 -0.29
C THR A 508 -7.70 -22.19 -1.51
N GLY A 509 -8.51 -21.42 -2.24
CA GLY A 509 -9.10 -21.86 -3.50
C GLY A 509 -10.44 -21.20 -3.82
N GLY A 510 -11.11 -21.65 -4.88
CA GLY A 510 -12.42 -21.14 -5.34
C GLY A 510 -13.61 -21.98 -4.87
N ASP A 511 -14.74 -21.88 -5.58
CA ASP A 511 -16.06 -22.44 -5.21
C ASP A 511 -16.20 -23.97 -5.34
N GLY A 512 -15.08 -24.69 -5.51
CA GLY A 512 -15.08 -26.16 -5.59
C GLY A 512 -13.74 -26.84 -5.31
N ASP A 513 -12.62 -26.13 -5.42
CA ASP A 513 -11.26 -26.67 -5.25
C ASP A 513 -10.51 -25.93 -4.14
N LEU A 514 -10.89 -26.14 -2.88
CA LEU A 514 -10.05 -25.70 -1.76
C LEU A 514 -8.87 -26.65 -1.60
N ALA A 515 -7.66 -26.11 -1.72
CA ALA A 515 -6.43 -26.82 -1.47
C ALA A 515 -5.97 -26.59 -0.03
N VAL A 516 -5.65 -27.68 0.67
CA VAL A 516 -4.99 -27.64 1.98
C VAL A 516 -3.50 -27.80 1.75
N THR A 517 -2.71 -26.85 2.25
CA THR A 517 -1.25 -26.86 2.12
C THR A 517 -0.58 -26.78 3.49
N PRO A 518 0.23 -27.77 3.88
CA PRO A 518 0.89 -27.75 5.18
C PRO A 518 2.12 -26.85 5.19
N ALA A 519 2.34 -26.20 6.33
CA ALA A 519 3.53 -25.45 6.72
C ALA A 519 4.08 -26.08 8.01
N PRO A 520 4.84 -27.19 7.91
CA PRO A 520 5.28 -27.94 9.08
C PRO A 520 6.26 -27.14 9.92
N PHE A 521 6.27 -27.40 11.24
CA PHE A 521 7.28 -26.80 12.10
C PHE A 521 8.71 -27.24 11.69
N PRO A 522 9.72 -26.38 11.93
CA PRO A 522 11.13 -26.78 11.82
C PRO A 522 11.44 -27.94 12.76
N ALA A 523 12.38 -28.82 12.36
CA ALA A 523 12.73 -30.02 13.12
C ALA A 523 13.30 -29.73 14.52
N ASP A 524 13.92 -28.56 14.69
CA ASP A 524 14.55 -28.06 15.91
C ASP A 524 13.65 -27.08 16.68
N ALA A 525 12.39 -26.94 16.29
CA ALA A 525 11.49 -25.96 16.88
C ALA A 525 11.13 -26.31 18.34
N PRO A 526 11.07 -25.32 19.26
CA PRO A 526 10.76 -25.55 20.67
C PRO A 526 9.46 -26.32 20.90
N ALA A 527 9.40 -27.11 21.98
CA ALA A 527 8.21 -27.93 22.28
C ALA A 527 6.96 -27.08 22.55
N GLU A 528 7.12 -25.99 23.30
CA GLU A 528 6.06 -25.03 23.57
C GLU A 528 5.79 -24.16 22.34
N ARG A 529 4.53 -24.14 21.89
CA ARG A 529 4.07 -23.44 20.69
C ARG A 529 3.18 -22.25 21.05
N PRO A 530 3.08 -21.22 20.20
CA PRO A 530 2.10 -20.16 20.39
C PRO A 530 0.68 -20.73 20.36
N ARG A 531 -0.15 -20.33 21.33
CA ARG A 531 -1.59 -20.68 21.35
C ARG A 531 -2.45 -19.68 20.56
N GLN A 532 -1.88 -18.52 20.28
CA GLN A 532 -2.47 -17.46 19.49
C GLN A 532 -1.36 -16.87 18.62
N MET A 533 -1.78 -16.36 17.47
CA MET A 533 -0.93 -15.68 16.51
C MET A 533 -1.62 -14.37 16.14
N GLU A 534 -0.92 -13.27 16.29
CA GLU A 534 -1.35 -11.95 15.84
C GLU A 534 -0.97 -11.75 14.37
N HIS A 535 -1.77 -10.95 13.69
CA HIS A 535 -1.47 -10.49 12.35
C HIS A 535 -2.16 -9.16 12.12
N ARG A 536 -1.56 -8.34 11.26
CA ARG A 536 -2.26 -7.20 10.67
C ARG A 536 -3.46 -7.71 9.85
N ASP A 537 -4.57 -6.99 9.93
CA ASP A 537 -5.74 -7.33 9.12
C ASP A 537 -5.36 -7.51 7.64
N ARG A 538 -5.93 -8.55 7.02
CA ARG A 538 -5.69 -8.94 5.62
C ARG A 538 -4.25 -9.34 5.27
N ALA A 539 -3.33 -9.46 6.23
CA ALA A 539 -1.98 -9.99 6.00
C ALA A 539 -1.95 -11.53 6.00
N ASP A 540 -1.00 -12.12 5.25
CA ASP A 540 -0.73 -13.57 5.24
C ASP A 540 0.48 -13.97 6.14
N VAL A 541 0.99 -13.02 6.94
CA VAL A 541 2.12 -13.23 7.85
C VAL A 541 1.63 -13.07 9.27
N PHE A 542 2.03 -14.00 10.14
CA PHE A 542 1.56 -14.10 11.50
C PHE A 542 2.75 -14.06 12.47
N ALA A 543 2.58 -13.46 13.64
CA ALA A 543 3.56 -13.46 14.71
C ALA A 543 2.96 -13.91 16.05
N GLY A 544 3.70 -14.66 16.85
CA GLY A 544 3.26 -15.09 18.18
C GLY A 544 4.44 -15.34 19.11
N VAL A 545 4.22 -15.23 20.42
CA VAL A 545 5.27 -15.48 21.42
C VAL A 545 4.98 -16.79 22.15
N SER A 546 6.01 -17.63 22.30
CA SER A 546 5.95 -18.79 23.20
C SER A 546 7.35 -19.16 23.68
N ALA A 547 7.48 -19.47 24.98
CA ALA A 547 8.72 -19.89 25.64
C ALA A 547 9.95 -19.03 25.28
N GLY A 548 9.83 -17.70 25.36
CA GLY A 548 10.94 -16.78 25.09
C GLY A 548 11.39 -16.77 23.61
N THR A 549 10.52 -17.19 22.71
CA THR A 549 10.76 -17.19 21.26
C THR A 549 9.61 -16.48 20.56
N VAL A 550 9.95 -15.59 19.64
CA VAL A 550 9.00 -14.99 18.70
C VAL A 550 8.94 -15.89 17.46
N TRP A 551 7.75 -16.35 17.15
CA TRP A 551 7.43 -17.22 16.02
C TRP A 551 6.83 -16.36 14.93
N VAL A 552 7.40 -16.41 13.73
CA VAL A 552 6.84 -15.74 12.56
C VAL A 552 6.54 -16.76 11.49
N LEU A 553 5.28 -16.82 11.04
CA LEU A 553 4.83 -17.67 9.94
C LEU A 553 4.53 -16.80 8.73
N ASP A 554 5.26 -16.98 7.63
CA ASP A 554 4.78 -16.57 6.31
C ASP A 554 3.98 -17.73 5.74
N SER A 555 2.65 -17.62 5.76
CA SER A 555 1.77 -18.70 5.34
C SER A 555 1.82 -18.96 3.83
N ARG A 556 2.15 -17.94 3.01
CA ARG A 556 2.29 -18.08 1.55
C ARG A 556 3.55 -18.86 1.21
N GLN A 557 4.65 -18.54 1.89
CA GLN A 557 5.93 -19.24 1.71
C GLN A 557 5.98 -20.58 2.45
N ARG A 558 5.05 -20.79 3.39
CA ARG A 558 4.98 -21.98 4.27
C ARG A 558 6.24 -22.12 5.11
N SER A 559 6.78 -20.99 5.55
CA SER A 559 8.05 -20.92 6.27
C SER A 559 7.86 -20.34 7.66
N TRP A 560 8.49 -20.99 8.63
CA TRP A 560 8.59 -20.52 10.00
C TRP A 560 9.96 -19.89 10.24
N THR A 561 9.96 -18.74 10.89
CA THR A 561 11.14 -18.08 11.40
C THR A 561 11.03 -17.97 12.91
N LEU A 562 12.07 -18.41 13.62
CA LEU A 562 12.15 -18.37 15.07
C LEU A 562 13.21 -17.35 15.49
N ILE A 563 12.80 -16.37 16.29
CA ILE A 563 13.66 -15.30 16.80
C ILE A 563 13.70 -15.42 18.34
N PRO A 564 14.84 -15.85 18.93
CA PRO A 564 14.96 -15.96 20.38
C PRO A 564 14.92 -14.58 21.05
N VAL A 565 13.88 -14.33 21.85
CA VAL A 565 13.69 -13.10 22.63
C VAL A 565 13.09 -13.50 23.97
N ALA A 566 13.97 -13.79 24.95
CA ALA A 566 13.60 -14.44 26.20
C ALA A 566 12.53 -13.69 27.02
N ASP A 567 12.48 -12.37 26.88
CA ASP A 567 11.64 -11.46 27.63
C ASP A 567 10.49 -10.86 26.80
N ALA A 568 10.17 -11.42 25.63
CA ALA A 568 9.04 -10.98 24.81
C ALA A 568 7.70 -11.14 25.56
N VAL A 569 6.87 -10.10 25.48
CA VAL A 569 5.55 -10.00 26.13
C VAL A 569 4.44 -9.96 25.10
N ALA A 570 4.60 -9.12 24.08
CA ALA A 570 3.67 -8.96 22.98
C ALA A 570 4.42 -8.83 21.66
N THR A 571 3.80 -9.30 20.59
CA THR A 571 4.39 -9.23 19.25
C THR A 571 3.29 -9.14 18.21
N ASN A 572 3.60 -8.48 17.09
CA ASN A 572 2.78 -8.49 15.90
C ASN A 572 3.67 -8.11 14.69
N THR A 573 3.20 -8.34 13.47
CA THR A 573 3.98 -8.25 12.23
C THR A 573 3.32 -7.33 11.22
N ALA A 574 4.13 -6.49 10.56
CA ALA A 574 3.65 -5.61 9.49
C ALA A 574 3.38 -6.40 8.18
N GLY A 575 3.93 -7.61 8.08
CA GLY A 575 3.82 -8.48 6.91
C GLY A 575 4.75 -8.11 5.75
N ASP A 576 5.60 -7.10 5.92
CA ASP A 576 6.61 -6.63 4.95
C ASP A 576 8.03 -7.18 5.22
N GLY A 577 8.15 -8.14 6.15
CA GLY A 577 9.42 -8.65 6.66
C GLY A 577 9.84 -8.06 8.00
N THR A 578 9.02 -7.17 8.58
CA THR A 578 9.23 -6.60 9.92
C THR A 578 8.32 -7.28 10.96
N VAL A 579 8.89 -7.63 12.11
CA VAL A 579 8.14 -8.03 13.31
C VAL A 579 8.48 -7.13 14.48
N LEU A 580 7.46 -6.66 15.18
CA LEU A 580 7.59 -5.84 16.38
C LEU A 580 7.49 -6.70 17.62
N VAL A 581 8.37 -6.45 18.59
CA VAL A 581 8.46 -7.25 19.82
C VAL A 581 8.58 -6.30 21.00
N LEU A 582 7.56 -6.32 21.85
CA LEU A 582 7.57 -5.61 23.11
C LEU A 582 8.12 -6.51 24.21
N ARG A 583 9.15 -6.05 24.89
CA ARG A 583 9.88 -6.79 25.92
C ARG A 583 9.42 -6.42 27.33
N ARG A 584 9.67 -7.31 28.28
CA ARG A 584 9.30 -7.16 29.70
C ARG A 584 9.97 -5.94 30.35
N ASP A 585 11.15 -5.56 29.87
CA ASP A 585 11.87 -4.35 30.30
C ASP A 585 11.22 -3.04 29.81
N GLY A 586 10.15 -3.13 29.01
CA GLY A 586 9.44 -1.97 28.47
C GLY A 586 9.98 -1.45 27.14
N THR A 587 10.94 -2.15 26.53
CA THR A 587 11.50 -1.78 25.22
C THR A 587 10.69 -2.38 24.09
N LEU A 588 10.29 -1.56 23.11
CA LEU A 588 9.80 -2.04 21.83
C LEU A 588 10.97 -2.18 20.86
N SER A 589 11.10 -3.34 20.23
CA SER A 589 12.15 -3.66 19.26
C SER A 589 11.54 -4.06 17.93
N ALA A 590 12.17 -3.67 16.82
CA ALA A 590 11.83 -4.11 15.48
C ALA A 590 12.89 -5.09 15.01
N TYR A 591 12.45 -6.18 14.38
CA TYR A 591 13.32 -7.18 13.81
C TYR A 591 13.03 -7.36 12.33
N GLU A 592 14.10 -7.46 11.53
CA GLU A 592 13.97 -8.01 10.18
C GLU A 592 13.94 -9.53 10.28
N VAL A 593 12.84 -10.11 9.80
CA VAL A 593 12.48 -11.50 10.03
C VAL A 593 13.52 -12.45 9.43
N ASN A 594 13.97 -12.22 8.20
CA ASN A 594 14.85 -13.19 7.52
C ASN A 594 16.26 -13.22 8.10
N ALA A 595 16.83 -12.05 8.40
CA ALA A 595 18.12 -11.87 9.04
C ALA A 595 18.08 -12.21 10.53
N ARG A 596 16.88 -12.27 11.13
CA ARG A 596 16.67 -12.45 12.58
C ARG A 596 17.44 -11.41 13.40
N ALA A 597 17.54 -10.21 12.86
CA ALA A 597 18.36 -9.14 13.39
C ALA A 597 17.47 -7.99 13.88
N GLU A 598 17.78 -7.48 15.07
CA GLU A 598 17.14 -6.27 15.59
C GLU A 598 17.61 -5.08 14.75
N THR A 599 16.67 -4.34 14.17
CA THR A 599 16.93 -3.20 13.29
C THR A 599 16.72 -1.86 13.99
N ALA A 600 15.81 -1.80 14.97
CA ALA A 600 15.52 -0.62 15.76
C ALA A 600 15.04 -1.00 17.17
N ARG A 601 15.21 -0.09 18.12
CA ARG A 601 14.72 -0.25 19.50
C ARG A 601 14.43 1.08 20.16
N ILE A 602 13.33 1.17 20.91
CA ILE A 602 12.96 2.34 21.70
C ILE A 602 12.39 1.95 23.07
N PRO A 603 12.67 2.72 24.14
CA PRO A 603 12.01 2.53 25.42
C PRO A 603 10.60 3.13 25.40
N LEU A 604 9.57 2.32 25.69
CA LEU A 604 8.18 2.77 25.82
C LEU A 604 7.68 2.79 27.27
N PHE A 605 8.15 1.84 28.09
CA PHE A 605 7.75 1.71 29.49
C PHE A 605 9.01 1.80 30.37
N PRO A 606 9.39 3.00 30.86
CA PRO A 606 10.64 3.19 31.61
C PRO A 606 10.74 2.34 32.89
N GLU A 607 9.60 1.97 33.48
CA GLU A 607 9.52 1.13 34.69
C GLU A 607 9.40 -0.37 34.37
N GLY A 608 9.40 -0.74 33.08
CA GLY A 608 9.10 -2.08 32.61
C GLY A 608 7.61 -2.41 32.62
N ILE A 609 7.28 -3.63 32.19
CA ILE A 609 5.91 -4.14 32.11
C ILE A 609 5.69 -5.12 33.27
N PRO A 610 4.76 -4.83 34.20
CA PRO A 610 4.41 -5.74 35.29
C PRO A 610 4.01 -7.13 34.79
N ALA A 611 4.40 -8.17 35.53
CA ALA A 611 3.97 -9.55 35.25
C ALA A 611 2.48 -9.76 35.57
N ASP A 612 1.96 -8.98 36.53
CA ASP A 612 0.58 -9.03 36.97
C ASP A 612 -0.23 -7.91 36.29
N GLY A 613 -1.50 -8.18 35.98
CA GLY A 613 -2.41 -7.21 35.34
C GLY A 613 -2.47 -7.31 33.81
N ALA A 614 -3.16 -6.34 33.20
CA ALA A 614 -3.38 -6.28 31.76
C ALA A 614 -2.05 -6.12 31.02
N GLN A 615 -1.76 -7.03 30.09
CA GLN A 615 -0.55 -6.97 29.29
C GLN A 615 -0.77 -6.02 28.10
N PRO A 616 0.21 -5.18 27.73
CA PRO A 616 0.12 -4.36 26.54
C PRO A 616 -0.03 -5.21 25.28
N VAL A 617 -0.79 -4.68 24.32
CA VAL A 617 -1.02 -5.18 22.98
C VAL A 617 -0.15 -4.37 22.01
N VAL A 618 0.34 -5.04 20.97
CA VAL A 618 0.96 -4.38 19.81
C VAL A 618 0.04 -4.65 18.63
N ASP A 619 -0.68 -3.62 18.20
CA ASP A 619 -1.51 -3.68 17.00
C ASP A 619 -0.87 -2.91 15.85
N LEU A 620 -1.18 -3.27 14.60
CA LEU A 620 -0.57 -2.67 13.42
C LEU A 620 -1.59 -2.40 12.34
N ASP A 621 -1.41 -1.26 11.68
CA ASP A 621 -2.02 -0.92 10.41
C ASP A 621 -0.96 -0.95 9.28
N SER A 622 -1.23 -0.42 8.07
CA SER A 622 -0.24 -0.39 6.97
C SER A 622 0.98 0.50 7.21
N ASP A 623 0.86 1.48 8.08
CA ASP A 623 1.76 2.61 8.21
C ASP A 623 2.18 2.87 9.67
N ARG A 624 1.36 2.45 10.64
CA ARG A 624 1.53 2.69 12.07
C ARG A 624 1.38 1.43 12.88
N ALA A 625 2.06 1.42 14.03
CA ALA A 625 1.81 0.48 15.12
C ALA A 625 1.23 1.23 16.32
N TYR A 626 0.33 0.58 17.04
CA TYR A 626 -0.31 1.11 18.23
C TYR A 626 0.05 0.23 19.43
N VAL A 627 0.57 0.84 20.49
CA VAL A 627 0.95 0.13 21.73
C VAL A 627 0.29 0.80 22.92
N ASN A 628 -0.63 0.09 23.58
CA ASN A 628 -1.38 0.62 24.72
C ASN A 628 -0.60 0.55 26.04
N ASN A 629 -0.78 1.58 26.85
CA ASN A 629 -0.30 1.69 28.22
C ASN A 629 -1.48 1.96 29.16
N ALA A 630 -2.03 0.87 29.70
CA ALA A 630 -3.18 0.93 30.62
C ALA A 630 -2.91 1.75 31.88
N ALA A 631 -1.66 1.74 32.39
CA ALA A 631 -1.30 2.40 33.64
C ALA A 631 -1.30 3.94 33.52
N THR A 632 -0.87 4.47 32.37
CA THR A 632 -0.84 5.92 32.11
C THR A 632 -2.02 6.42 31.29
N ARG A 633 -2.91 5.53 30.82
CA ARG A 633 -4.02 5.83 29.90
C ARG A 633 -3.53 6.47 28.61
N GLU A 634 -2.56 5.82 27.99
CA GLU A 634 -1.94 6.27 26.76
C GLU A 634 -1.92 5.15 25.72
N VAL A 635 -1.97 5.52 24.44
CA VAL A 635 -1.63 4.64 23.32
C VAL A 635 -0.53 5.32 22.52
N TYR A 636 0.59 4.63 22.35
CA TYR A 636 1.69 5.12 21.52
C TYR A 636 1.41 4.76 20.07
N GLU A 637 1.28 5.78 19.21
CA GLU A 637 1.28 5.61 17.76
C GLU A 637 2.73 5.70 17.27
N ILE A 638 3.19 4.65 16.60
CA ILE A 638 4.59 4.42 16.29
C ILE A 638 4.75 4.22 14.78
N ASP A 639 5.67 4.98 14.20
CA ASP A 639 6.15 4.80 12.84
C ASP A 639 7.18 3.66 12.81
N TYR A 640 6.72 2.45 12.52
CA TYR A 640 7.62 1.29 12.48
C TYR A 640 8.53 1.27 11.25
N ALA A 641 8.17 1.99 10.19
CA ALA A 641 9.00 2.14 8.99
C ALA A 641 10.13 3.17 9.19
N ASP A 642 9.96 4.11 10.12
CA ASP A 642 10.93 5.15 10.49
C ASP A 642 11.62 4.86 11.83
N GLY A 643 12.19 3.66 11.96
CA GLY A 643 13.04 3.31 13.10
C GLY A 643 12.31 3.31 14.46
N LEU A 644 11.01 2.98 14.47
CA LEU A 644 10.13 3.03 15.64
C LEU A 644 9.98 4.43 16.24
N ARG A 645 10.01 5.48 15.42
CA ARG A 645 9.74 6.84 15.91
C ARG A 645 8.33 6.90 16.48
N ILE A 646 8.18 7.38 17.71
CA ILE A 646 6.86 7.69 18.28
C ILE A 646 6.31 8.88 17.48
N ALA A 647 5.27 8.62 16.70
CA ALA A 647 4.59 9.63 15.91
C ALA A 647 3.77 10.53 16.83
N ARG A 648 2.95 9.91 17.70
CA ARG A 648 2.08 10.58 18.68
C ARG A 648 1.90 9.72 19.93
N THR A 649 1.46 10.37 21.00
CA THR A 649 0.98 9.70 22.22
C THR A 649 -0.46 10.12 22.44
N LEU A 650 -1.38 9.20 22.17
CA LEU A 650 -2.82 9.39 22.27
C LEU A 650 -3.22 9.20 23.73
N ARG A 651 -3.90 10.17 24.33
CA ARG A 651 -4.38 10.08 25.71
C ARG A 651 -5.82 9.63 25.74
N THR A 652 -6.14 8.71 26.63
CA THR A 652 -7.43 8.04 26.63
C THR A 652 -8.20 8.26 27.93
N GLU A 653 -9.53 8.29 27.86
CA GLU A 653 -10.42 8.38 29.01
C GLU A 653 -10.52 7.02 29.71
N VAL A 654 -10.68 5.95 28.94
CA VAL A 654 -10.61 4.57 29.44
C VAL A 654 -9.15 4.16 29.69
N ALA A 655 -8.93 3.20 30.59
CA ALA A 655 -7.63 2.56 30.72
C ALA A 655 -7.50 1.49 29.63
N PRO A 656 -6.70 1.69 28.57
CA PRO A 656 -6.69 0.80 27.42
C PRO A 656 -5.92 -0.46 27.79
N GLY A 657 -6.59 -1.45 28.39
CA GLY A 657 -5.99 -2.73 28.76
C GLY A 657 -6.18 -3.80 27.68
N LEU A 658 -7.21 -3.65 26.86
CA LEU A 658 -7.46 -4.40 25.64
C LEU A 658 -7.67 -3.40 24.50
N MET A 659 -7.19 -3.75 23.31
CA MET A 659 -7.21 -2.88 22.13
C MET A 659 -7.29 -3.73 20.86
N VAL A 660 -8.11 -3.29 19.90
CA VAL A 660 -8.08 -3.77 18.51
C VAL A 660 -8.24 -2.59 17.54
N GLU A 661 -7.58 -2.68 16.40
CA GLU A 661 -7.74 -1.78 15.27
C GLU A 661 -8.98 -2.12 14.44
N ALA A 662 -9.59 -1.08 13.87
CA ALA A 662 -10.69 -1.15 12.92
C ALA A 662 -10.60 0.00 11.91
N GLY A 663 -11.36 -0.10 10.81
CA GLY A 663 -11.35 0.85 9.70
C GLY A 663 -10.90 0.28 8.37
N ARG A 664 -10.65 -1.03 8.25
CA ARG A 664 -9.86 -1.62 7.16
C ARG A 664 -10.44 -2.84 6.47
#